data_AF-A0A846CED7-F1
#
_entry.id   AF-A0A846CED7-F1
#
_cell.length_a   1.000
_cell.length_b   1.000
_cell.length_c   1.000
_cell.angle_alpha   90.00
_cell.angle_beta   90.00
_cell.angle_gamma   90.00
#
_symmetry.space_group_name_H-M   'P 1'
#
loop_
_entity.id
_entity.type
_entity.pdbx_description
1 polymer ?
#
loop_
_entity_poly.entity_id
_entity_poly.type
_entity_poly.pdbx_seq_one_letter_code
_entity_poly.pdbx_strand_id
1 'polypeptide(L)'
;MKLKTSKNSSTRVVLDAEWQKKHLGKLTQTITACLQVMVDGQPHILINCDYYTTGIEKSASKYFIPHKFDFRSNVSPLDWLLDKLEIVGDVDLIMFYSPKDLRVAFTDKIACDLFKDKKIKDLNGLMGRFNRERRRVRVMDVWGMFRANLSDTIEALGLSDAILDAKRIELDKTKMLDEMVNRTEEFMKYAHADIASLELCIEKIIEGHNNTMDAVGINPEYHYDISNLPQTSGGQVSGIIERYIWDFVKDKYKPVYHYCIAKLGRLKDAKGLSKHKAQLLKETLNARKQLDIRLSMCDNLDEALEEILKFPQAYDFSMYEFLAYSEAGVLAQGRQIDSDAKYNAIVLGGRCNRENQSQNVWEYVVDADLKSAYASKLRRIRYPVGLPKVLHYTTNDTHMTFGEFRKKLMGKCEQYLVFVTGKLGKFRQDLFYSKQIKPNDIVKAVLDEDFDGDIESLKGDTILLKDQLLNAPITTESWEKGSLSMSKDELSAFDKLTVVTAMYYLKADKMSVEDWMWEVIKDKGSFTGKSNSKDNNQAIVDTRTRKYFEIPFEGLFGVTTDKRNEVKAKSKLHKGTDLGRKLLAEQTFLKLFNNTGYGVLASVYKPVCNTLIGNRITSEVRTAAWMMAKATNGFQTITDGLAYQPNNVFKLNTSKSDKRKPSLTVLAKQQTLKEHRNISCGKMCGIDWEIEINKFATTYLTSNNVDKIKVMSEFALKLDTALTSHIKEFWSNYGIDFNLEIEHKIENTAFKWACIGKADYAFDSIFGERKYKVRGSKHYPTNPKYFDRELKHNPKFDDLDNLLDGKDDFDKNRTYESVSLLSPGEFCHIQKCPNWSRKEEKNLMPGDELVRERKLRYNNIYADLDVKGEDNLEAFNRRKRRYNEKMKVEGVSVLKPIFEQHGDEGLNSVLDRMHKDRLKKHE
;
A
#
# COMPACT_ATOMS: atom_id res chain seq x y z
N MET A 1 24.55 -5.59 -58.61
CA MET A 1 23.28 -6.30 -58.91
C MET A 1 22.39 -5.38 -59.74
N LYS A 2 22.03 -5.78 -60.98
CA LYS A 2 21.00 -5.08 -61.79
C LYS A 2 19.65 -5.74 -61.52
N LEU A 3 18.64 -4.96 -61.14
CA LEU A 3 17.28 -5.41 -60.87
C LEU A 3 16.47 -5.50 -62.16
N LYS A 4 15.88 -6.66 -62.43
CA LYS A 4 14.72 -6.83 -63.32
C LYS A 4 13.51 -7.12 -62.44
N THR A 5 12.43 -6.37 -62.63
CA THR A 5 11.16 -6.57 -61.95
C THR A 5 10.34 -7.66 -62.64
N SER A 6 9.78 -8.57 -61.85
CA SER A 6 8.59 -9.35 -62.24
C SER A 6 7.62 -9.44 -61.06
N LYS A 7 6.33 -9.35 -61.37
CA LYS A 7 5.22 -9.46 -60.43
C LYS A 7 5.05 -10.92 -59.97
N ASN A 8 4.77 -11.07 -58.68
CA ASN A 8 4.36 -12.27 -57.93
C ASN A 8 5.45 -13.23 -57.39
N SER A 9 5.24 -13.53 -56.10
CA SER A 9 5.82 -14.57 -55.24
C SER A 9 7.21 -14.33 -54.63
N SER A 10 7.26 -14.66 -53.34
CA SER A 10 8.32 -14.52 -52.33
C SER A 10 9.77 -14.62 -52.82
N THR A 11 10.55 -13.58 -52.54
CA THR A 11 12.01 -13.58 -52.63
C THR A 11 12.60 -14.35 -51.43
N ARG A 12 13.08 -15.58 -51.65
CA ARG A 12 14.06 -16.21 -50.75
C ARG A 12 15.45 -15.82 -51.23
N VAL A 13 16.20 -15.10 -50.39
CA VAL A 13 17.64 -14.89 -50.60
C VAL A 13 18.36 -16.06 -49.96
N VAL A 14 18.86 -16.99 -50.77
CA VAL A 14 19.86 -17.98 -50.31
C VAL A 14 21.22 -17.32 -50.47
N LEU A 15 21.90 -17.05 -49.35
CA LEU A 15 23.26 -16.55 -49.37
C LEU A 15 24.20 -17.68 -49.83
N ASP A 16 25.05 -17.35 -50.80
CA ASP A 16 26.09 -18.22 -51.35
C ASP A 16 27.00 -18.77 -50.23
N ALA A 17 27.15 -20.10 -50.21
CA ALA A 17 27.95 -20.82 -49.24
C ALA A 17 29.45 -20.41 -49.28
N GLU A 18 29.96 -19.94 -50.42
CA GLU A 18 31.33 -19.42 -50.51
C GLU A 18 31.51 -18.05 -49.83
N TRP A 19 30.48 -17.20 -49.83
CA TRP A 19 30.51 -15.91 -49.12
C TRP A 19 30.50 -16.12 -47.61
N GLN A 20 29.66 -17.04 -47.12
CA GLN A 20 29.59 -17.41 -45.70
C GLN A 20 30.92 -17.99 -45.19
N LYS A 21 31.55 -18.91 -45.94
CA LYS A 21 32.82 -19.54 -45.54
C LYS A 21 33.99 -18.55 -45.46
N LYS A 22 33.98 -17.51 -46.30
CA LYS A 22 35.08 -16.54 -46.38
C LYS A 22 35.00 -15.43 -45.34
N HIS A 23 33.82 -15.14 -44.76
CA HIS A 23 33.61 -13.95 -43.92
C HIS A 23 33.06 -14.23 -42.51
N LEU A 24 32.51 -15.43 -42.24
CA LEU A 24 32.03 -15.79 -40.89
C LEU A 24 33.11 -16.39 -39.97
N GLY A 25 34.27 -16.79 -40.50
CA GLY A 25 35.32 -17.45 -39.73
C GLY A 25 36.06 -16.59 -38.68
N LYS A 26 35.73 -15.30 -38.52
CA LYS A 26 36.39 -14.39 -37.57
C LYS A 26 35.48 -13.37 -36.87
N LEU A 27 34.16 -13.57 -36.86
CA LEU A 27 33.22 -12.69 -36.15
C LEU A 27 32.62 -13.38 -34.93
N THR A 28 33.29 -13.28 -33.79
CA THR A 28 32.61 -13.36 -32.49
C THR A 28 31.78 -12.09 -32.34
N GLN A 29 30.46 -12.20 -32.54
CA GLN A 29 29.53 -11.10 -32.38
C GLN A 29 29.24 -10.86 -30.89
N THR A 30 29.01 -9.62 -30.50
CA THR A 30 28.55 -9.26 -29.15
C THR A 30 27.52 -8.16 -29.30
N ILE A 31 26.27 -8.46 -28.96
CA ILE A 31 25.23 -7.44 -28.72
C ILE A 31 25.36 -7.05 -27.23
N THR A 32 24.92 -5.87 -26.77
CA THR A 32 25.03 -5.46 -25.35
C THR A 32 23.73 -5.12 -24.62
N ALA A 33 22.63 -4.88 -25.34
CA ALA A 33 21.26 -4.81 -24.79
C ALA A 33 20.23 -4.47 -25.87
N CYS A 34 18.95 -4.63 -25.52
CA CYS A 34 17.80 -4.13 -26.26
C CYS A 34 16.92 -3.25 -25.34
N LEU A 35 16.60 -2.02 -25.74
CA LEU A 35 15.74 -1.11 -24.99
C LEU A 35 14.60 -0.63 -25.86
N GLN A 36 13.37 -0.64 -25.34
CA GLN A 36 12.26 0.04 -25.97
C GLN A 36 12.18 1.49 -25.48
N VAL A 37 12.09 2.43 -26.41
CA VAL A 37 11.94 3.85 -26.12
C VAL A 37 10.68 4.34 -26.81
N MET A 38 9.73 4.89 -26.05
CA MET A 38 8.54 5.52 -26.61
C MET A 38 8.79 7.02 -26.73
N VAL A 39 8.60 7.57 -27.93
CA VAL A 39 8.82 8.98 -28.26
C VAL A 39 7.54 9.53 -28.84
N ASP A 40 6.93 10.52 -28.19
CA ASP A 40 5.64 11.08 -28.61
C ASP A 40 4.58 9.99 -28.90
N GLY A 41 4.60 8.90 -28.11
CA GLY A 41 3.69 7.77 -28.24
C GLY A 41 4.05 6.71 -29.31
N GLN A 42 5.19 6.83 -30.01
CA GLN A 42 5.66 5.87 -31.01
C GLN A 42 6.81 4.98 -30.49
N PRO A 43 6.83 3.66 -30.78
CA PRO A 43 7.86 2.76 -30.30
C PRO A 43 9.15 2.78 -31.13
N HIS A 44 10.29 2.88 -30.45
CA HIS A 44 11.64 2.73 -31.01
C HIS A 44 12.39 1.60 -30.27
N ILE A 45 13.24 0.87 -30.98
CA ILE A 45 14.06 -0.22 -30.41
C ILE A 45 15.54 0.16 -30.50
N LEU A 46 16.21 0.32 -29.36
CA LEU A 46 17.65 0.46 -29.29
C LEU A 46 18.28 -0.92 -29.13
N ILE A 47 19.24 -1.28 -29.98
CA ILE A 47 20.10 -2.45 -29.78
C ILE A 47 21.56 -1.99 -29.74
N ASN A 48 22.25 -2.28 -28.64
CA ASN A 48 23.69 -2.02 -28.50
C ASN A 48 24.45 -3.17 -29.21
N CYS A 49 25.39 -2.85 -30.11
CA CYS A 49 26.16 -3.85 -30.88
C CYS A 49 27.65 -3.48 -30.85
N ASP A 50 28.52 -4.47 -30.63
CA ASP A 50 29.98 -4.25 -30.62
C ASP A 50 30.63 -4.14 -32.00
N TYR A 51 29.98 -4.52 -33.12
CA TYR A 51 30.50 -4.24 -34.48
C TYR A 51 29.43 -4.05 -35.56
N TYR A 52 29.80 -3.24 -36.56
CA TYR A 52 29.02 -2.81 -37.73
C TYR A 52 28.31 -3.96 -38.46
N THR A 53 27.04 -3.74 -38.81
CA THR A 53 26.38 -4.40 -39.94
C THR A 53 25.97 -3.37 -40.99
N THR A 54 26.65 -3.39 -42.14
CA THR A 54 26.14 -2.79 -43.38
C THR A 54 25.09 -3.73 -43.95
N GLY A 55 23.84 -3.60 -43.51
CA GLY A 55 22.73 -4.37 -44.08
C GLY A 55 21.68 -4.79 -43.06
N ILE A 56 20.90 -3.83 -42.58
CA ILE A 56 19.58 -4.11 -42.02
C ILE A 56 18.59 -3.30 -42.88
N GLU A 57 17.69 -4.01 -43.56
CA GLU A 57 16.66 -3.39 -44.40
C GLU A 57 15.74 -2.50 -43.56
N LYS A 58 15.48 -1.30 -44.07
CA LYS A 58 14.43 -0.40 -43.57
C LYS A 58 13.06 -1.01 -43.86
N SER A 59 12.52 -1.84 -42.97
CA SER A 59 11.06 -2.03 -42.93
C SER A 59 10.46 -0.90 -42.10
N ALA A 60 9.46 -0.23 -42.68
CA ALA A 60 8.79 0.94 -42.11
C ALA A 60 8.12 0.60 -40.76
N SER A 61 8.79 0.87 -39.64
CA SER A 61 8.22 1.26 -38.32
C SER A 61 9.19 1.11 -37.13
N LYS A 62 10.32 0.41 -37.26
CA LYS A 62 11.26 0.20 -36.13
C LYS A 62 12.70 0.46 -36.58
N TYR A 63 13.32 1.53 -36.08
CA TYR A 63 14.70 1.89 -36.39
C TYR A 63 15.67 1.06 -35.54
N PHE A 64 16.62 0.37 -36.19
CA PHE A 64 17.72 -0.35 -35.56
C PHE A 64 19.00 0.46 -35.76
N ILE A 65 19.64 0.93 -34.68
CA ILE A 65 20.86 1.74 -34.78
C ILE A 65 21.99 1.10 -33.96
N PRO A 66 22.92 0.35 -34.58
CA PRO A 66 24.05 -0.23 -33.86
C PRO A 66 25.06 0.85 -33.47
N HIS A 67 25.45 0.89 -32.18
CA HIS A 67 26.51 1.76 -31.69
C HIS A 67 27.22 1.17 -30.47
N LYS A 68 28.53 1.43 -30.36
CA LYS A 68 29.38 0.98 -29.26
C LYS A 68 29.39 2.00 -28.14
N PHE A 69 28.98 1.60 -26.95
CA PHE A 69 29.05 2.45 -25.76
C PHE A 69 30.12 1.97 -24.79
N ASP A 70 30.99 2.87 -24.40
CA ASP A 70 31.76 2.71 -23.17
C ASP A 70 30.83 3.01 -21.99
N PHE A 71 30.43 1.98 -21.23
CA PHE A 71 29.57 2.12 -20.05
C PHE A 71 30.25 2.89 -18.90
N ARG A 72 31.54 3.21 -19.02
CA ARG A 72 32.25 4.14 -18.12
C ARG A 72 32.24 5.58 -18.63
N SER A 73 31.79 5.82 -19.85
CA SER A 73 31.69 7.17 -20.42
C SER A 73 30.55 7.98 -19.80
N ASN A 74 30.63 9.31 -19.96
CA ASN A 74 29.59 10.24 -19.52
C ASN A 74 28.43 10.37 -20.52
N VAL A 75 28.47 9.68 -21.66
CA VAL A 75 27.42 9.72 -22.68
C VAL A 75 26.57 8.47 -22.53
N SER A 76 25.30 8.65 -22.18
CA SER A 76 24.42 7.50 -22.06
C SER A 76 23.96 6.97 -23.41
N PRO A 77 23.65 5.65 -23.50
CA PRO A 77 22.99 5.10 -24.67
C PRO A 77 21.70 5.82 -25.04
N LEU A 78 20.93 6.27 -24.04
CA LEU A 78 19.75 7.10 -24.28
C LEU A 78 20.13 8.47 -24.87
N ASP A 79 21.10 9.21 -24.30
CA ASP A 79 21.48 10.54 -24.83
C ASP A 79 21.87 10.46 -26.29
N TRP A 80 22.74 9.51 -26.60
CA TRP A 80 23.20 9.32 -27.96
C TRP A 80 22.05 8.97 -28.91
N LEU A 81 21.11 8.13 -28.47
CA LEU A 81 19.93 7.79 -29.28
C LEU A 81 19.09 9.03 -29.55
N LEU A 82 18.79 9.79 -28.50
CA LEU A 82 17.94 10.97 -28.59
C LEU A 82 18.59 12.03 -29.50
N ASP A 83 19.91 12.18 -29.44
CA ASP A 83 20.66 13.07 -30.32
C ASP A 83 20.71 12.58 -31.76
N LYS A 84 20.90 11.27 -31.98
CA LYS A 84 20.93 10.69 -33.32
C LYS A 84 19.59 10.69 -34.02
N LEU A 85 18.51 10.54 -33.27
CA LEU A 85 17.15 10.56 -33.80
C LEU A 85 16.55 11.96 -33.84
N GLU A 86 17.30 12.99 -33.41
CA GLU A 86 16.83 14.39 -33.34
C GLU A 86 15.50 14.52 -32.59
N ILE A 87 15.28 13.68 -31.57
CA ILE A 87 14.03 13.64 -30.81
C ILE A 87 13.94 14.90 -29.96
N VAL A 88 12.83 15.65 -30.05
CA VAL A 88 12.65 16.90 -29.28
C VAL A 88 11.60 16.75 -28.16
N GLY A 89 10.82 15.66 -28.16
CA GLY A 89 9.71 15.41 -27.24
C GLY A 89 10.07 14.84 -25.87
N ASP A 90 9.03 14.66 -25.04
CA ASP A 90 9.10 13.90 -23.80
C ASP A 90 9.33 12.41 -24.12
N VAL A 91 10.11 11.72 -23.30
CA VAL A 91 10.57 10.35 -23.53
C VAL A 91 10.04 9.43 -22.44
N ASP A 92 9.35 8.37 -22.83
CA ASP A 92 8.89 7.33 -21.92
C ASP A 92 9.76 6.08 -22.07
N LEU A 93 10.52 5.79 -21.03
CA LEU A 93 11.34 4.58 -20.92
C LEU A 93 10.55 3.51 -20.18
N ILE A 94 9.96 2.58 -20.92
CA ILE A 94 9.12 1.49 -20.39
C ILE A 94 9.97 0.23 -20.27
N MET A 95 9.93 -0.44 -19.12
CA MET A 95 10.73 -1.64 -18.86
C MET A 95 10.03 -2.63 -17.93
N PHE A 96 10.50 -3.88 -17.95
CA PHE A 96 10.26 -4.84 -16.87
C PHE A 96 11.40 -4.69 -15.87
N TYR A 97 11.12 -4.49 -14.59
CA TYR A 97 12.11 -4.22 -13.55
C TYR A 97 13.45 -4.92 -13.74
N SER A 98 14.46 -4.10 -14.01
CA SER A 98 15.84 -4.51 -14.08
C SER A 98 16.72 -3.30 -13.81
N PRO A 99 17.36 -3.21 -12.63
CA PRO A 99 18.42 -2.25 -12.40
C PRO A 99 19.53 -2.31 -13.47
N LYS A 100 19.70 -3.48 -14.10
CA LYS A 100 20.62 -3.67 -15.22
C LYS A 100 20.14 -2.94 -16.48
N ASP A 101 18.84 -2.87 -16.75
CA ASP A 101 18.29 -2.18 -17.92
C ASP A 101 18.43 -0.66 -17.77
N LEU A 102 18.28 -0.13 -16.55
CA LEU A 102 18.59 1.28 -16.26
C LEU A 102 20.07 1.59 -16.48
N ARG A 103 20.97 0.70 -16.05
CA ARG A 103 22.41 0.84 -16.32
C ARG A 103 22.68 0.85 -17.81
N VAL A 104 22.03 -0.03 -18.57
CA VAL A 104 22.17 -0.03 -20.02
C VAL A 104 21.67 1.30 -20.59
N ALA A 105 20.50 1.78 -20.17
CA ALA A 105 19.93 3.01 -20.72
C ALA A 105 20.78 4.24 -20.39
N PHE A 106 21.38 4.28 -19.19
CA PHE A 106 21.95 5.50 -18.63
C PHE A 106 23.46 5.48 -18.37
N THR A 107 24.15 4.33 -18.38
CA THR A 107 25.45 4.09 -17.73
C THR A 107 25.40 4.09 -16.20
N ASP A 108 26.41 3.50 -15.56
CA ASP A 108 26.47 3.35 -14.10
C ASP A 108 26.48 4.70 -13.38
N LYS A 109 27.34 5.61 -13.83
CA LYS A 109 27.55 6.92 -13.18
C LYS A 109 26.26 7.72 -13.16
N ILE A 110 25.59 7.78 -14.30
CA ILE A 110 24.37 8.56 -14.47
C ILE A 110 23.21 7.89 -13.75
N ALA A 111 23.04 6.56 -13.84
CA ALA A 111 22.03 5.86 -13.06
C ALA A 111 22.24 6.17 -11.57
N CYS A 112 23.49 6.08 -11.07
CA CYS A 112 23.85 6.43 -9.70
C CYS A 112 23.49 7.88 -9.34
N ASP A 113 23.76 8.83 -10.23
CA ASP A 113 23.40 10.24 -10.03
C ASP A 113 21.88 10.41 -9.98
N LEU A 114 21.12 9.72 -10.83
CA LEU A 114 19.66 9.74 -10.80
C LEU A 114 19.09 9.17 -9.50
N PHE A 115 19.67 8.11 -8.93
CA PHE A 115 19.25 7.59 -7.62
C PHE A 115 19.69 8.50 -6.47
N LYS A 116 20.90 9.04 -6.53
CA LYS A 116 21.45 9.95 -5.52
C LYS A 116 20.60 11.22 -5.43
N ASP A 117 20.19 11.75 -6.57
CA ASP A 117 19.32 12.91 -6.71
C ASP A 117 17.83 12.56 -6.50
N LYS A 118 17.51 11.30 -6.18
CA LYS A 118 16.14 10.76 -6.03
C LYS A 118 15.23 10.96 -7.25
N LYS A 119 15.81 11.19 -8.44
CA LYS A 119 15.13 11.34 -9.74
C LYS A 119 14.55 10.02 -10.24
N ILE A 120 15.17 8.90 -9.88
CA ILE A 120 14.64 7.54 -10.02
C ILE A 120 14.65 6.89 -8.63
N LYS A 121 13.62 6.11 -8.34
CA LYS A 121 13.44 5.42 -7.06
C LYS A 121 13.18 3.94 -7.27
N ASP A 122 13.62 3.17 -6.29
CA ASP A 122 13.34 1.74 -6.15
C ASP A 122 12.34 1.57 -4.99
N LEU A 123 11.04 1.79 -5.29
CA LEU A 123 9.95 1.78 -4.31
C LEU A 123 8.81 0.91 -4.81
N ASN A 124 9.04 -0.41 -4.80
CA ASN A 124 8.21 -1.43 -5.47
C ASN A 124 8.33 -1.37 -6.99
N GLY A 125 9.53 -1.10 -7.52
CA GLY A 125 9.78 -0.93 -8.94
C GLY A 125 10.65 0.29 -9.22
N LEU A 126 11.11 0.40 -10.46
CA LEU A 126 11.99 1.48 -10.93
C LEU A 126 11.18 2.58 -11.61
N MET A 127 10.98 3.71 -10.92
CA MET A 127 10.14 4.79 -11.42
C MET A 127 10.77 6.15 -11.15
N GLY A 128 10.50 7.10 -12.04
CA GLY A 128 11.02 8.45 -11.89
C GLY A 128 10.69 9.39 -13.04
N ARG A 129 10.91 10.68 -12.81
CA ARG A 129 10.85 11.72 -13.84
C ARG A 129 12.02 12.65 -13.64
N PHE A 130 12.70 13.00 -14.73
CA PHE A 130 13.77 13.98 -14.68
C PHE A 130 13.91 14.69 -16.01
N ASN A 131 14.44 15.90 -15.95
CA ASN A 131 14.84 16.61 -17.15
C ASN A 131 16.27 16.20 -17.49
N ARG A 132 16.52 15.95 -18.77
CA ARG A 132 17.83 15.71 -19.34
C ARG A 132 17.96 16.54 -20.59
N GLU A 133 18.92 17.45 -20.59
CA GLU A 133 19.06 18.48 -21.63
C GLU A 133 17.77 19.30 -21.78
N ARG A 134 17.09 19.22 -22.94
CA ARG A 134 15.82 19.89 -23.22
C ARG A 134 14.59 18.97 -23.13
N ARG A 135 14.77 17.74 -22.64
CA ARG A 135 13.76 16.67 -22.70
C ARG A 135 13.36 16.25 -21.30
N ARG A 136 12.09 15.87 -21.11
CA ARG A 136 11.67 15.17 -19.90
C ARG A 136 11.71 13.68 -20.16
N VAL A 137 12.38 12.94 -19.29
CA VAL A 137 12.42 11.48 -19.32
C VAL A 137 11.55 10.96 -18.18
N ARG A 138 10.60 10.08 -18.50
CA ARG A 138 9.78 9.35 -17.54
C ARG A 138 10.16 7.87 -17.61
N VAL A 139 10.48 7.29 -16.46
CA VAL A 139 10.84 5.86 -16.33
C VAL A 139 9.64 5.10 -15.77
N MET A 140 9.16 4.11 -16.52
CA MET A 140 7.96 3.34 -16.19
C MET A 140 8.30 1.87 -16.09
N ASP A 141 8.32 1.36 -14.86
CA ASP A 141 8.43 -0.07 -14.61
C ASP A 141 7.04 -0.71 -14.52
N VAL A 142 6.74 -1.54 -15.52
CA VAL A 142 5.47 -2.28 -15.61
C VAL A 142 5.28 -3.20 -14.40
N TRP A 143 6.38 -3.75 -13.86
CA TRP A 143 6.35 -4.61 -12.69
C TRP A 143 5.78 -3.88 -11.47
N GLY A 144 6.27 -2.66 -11.24
CA GLY A 144 5.86 -1.87 -10.09
C GLY A 144 4.43 -1.37 -10.14
N MET A 145 3.78 -1.41 -11.31
CA MET A 145 2.36 -1.10 -11.43
C MET A 145 1.50 -2.17 -10.74
N PHE A 146 1.86 -3.45 -10.81
CA PHE A 146 1.03 -4.55 -10.26
C PHE A 146 1.47 -5.08 -8.90
N ARG A 147 2.70 -4.76 -8.45
CA ARG A 147 3.28 -5.29 -7.19
C ARG A 147 3.30 -6.83 -7.12
N ALA A 148 3.32 -7.50 -8.26
CA ALA A 148 3.32 -8.96 -8.41
C ALA A 148 4.41 -9.36 -9.39
N ASN A 149 5.01 -10.56 -9.34
CA ASN A 149 6.13 -10.89 -10.25
C ASN A 149 5.73 -10.79 -11.74
N LEU A 150 6.70 -10.76 -12.67
CA LEU A 150 6.40 -10.60 -14.10
C LEU A 150 5.44 -11.67 -14.64
N SER A 151 5.57 -12.92 -14.19
CA SER A 151 4.67 -14.01 -14.58
C SER A 151 3.25 -13.74 -14.08
N ASP A 152 3.11 -13.39 -12.80
CA ASP A 152 1.81 -13.05 -12.20
C ASP A 152 1.18 -11.83 -12.90
N THR A 153 2.00 -10.85 -13.28
CA THR A 153 1.55 -9.66 -14.01
C THR A 153 1.03 -10.04 -15.40
N ILE A 154 1.78 -10.84 -16.15
CA ILE A 154 1.38 -11.33 -17.47
C ILE A 154 0.09 -12.15 -17.38
N GLU A 155 -0.01 -13.04 -16.39
CA GLU A 155 -1.21 -13.83 -16.16
C GLU A 155 -2.40 -12.95 -15.77
N ALA A 156 -2.19 -11.96 -14.89
CA ALA A 156 -3.17 -10.96 -14.49
C ALA A 156 -3.65 -10.09 -15.66
N LEU A 157 -2.85 -9.93 -16.71
CA LEU A 157 -3.20 -9.22 -17.94
C LEU A 157 -3.84 -10.14 -18.99
N GLY A 158 -3.92 -11.45 -18.73
CA GLY A 158 -4.44 -12.44 -19.68
C GLY A 158 -3.49 -12.68 -20.87
N LEU A 159 -2.19 -12.44 -20.69
CA LEU A 159 -1.17 -12.45 -21.75
C LEU A 159 -0.27 -13.70 -21.73
N SER A 160 -0.64 -14.74 -20.96
CA SER A 160 0.20 -15.92 -20.73
C SER A 160 0.72 -16.53 -22.04
N ASP A 161 -0.14 -16.85 -22.99
CA ASP A 161 0.27 -17.63 -24.17
C ASP A 161 1.11 -16.80 -25.15
N ALA A 162 0.70 -15.55 -25.38
CA ALA A 162 1.37 -14.62 -26.28
C ALA A 162 2.81 -14.32 -25.84
N ILE A 163 3.05 -14.27 -24.52
CA ILE A 163 4.36 -13.94 -23.94
C ILE A 163 5.15 -15.21 -23.58
N LEU A 164 4.50 -16.33 -23.26
CA LEU A 164 5.18 -17.60 -22.95
C LEU A 164 5.88 -18.19 -24.16
N ASP A 165 5.33 -18.09 -25.37
CA ASP A 165 5.99 -18.59 -26.58
C ASP A 165 7.29 -17.82 -26.88
N ALA A 166 7.29 -16.52 -26.59
CA ALA A 166 8.44 -15.63 -26.60
C ALA A 166 9.52 -16.00 -25.55
N LYS A 167 9.08 -16.47 -24.38
CA LYS A 167 9.95 -16.86 -23.24
C LYS A 167 10.43 -18.31 -23.26
N ARG A 168 10.00 -19.13 -24.24
CA ARG A 168 10.53 -20.49 -24.46
C ARG A 168 11.97 -20.50 -24.96
N ILE A 169 12.53 -19.34 -25.30
CA ILE A 169 13.96 -19.20 -25.58
C ILE A 169 14.70 -19.41 -24.24
N GLU A 170 15.35 -20.57 -24.09
CA GLU A 170 16.10 -20.97 -22.89
C GLU A 170 17.40 -20.16 -22.76
N LEU A 171 17.31 -18.87 -22.41
CA LEU A 171 18.49 -18.07 -22.04
C LEU A 171 18.75 -18.18 -20.54
N ASP A 172 20.03 -18.28 -20.15
CA ASP A 172 20.43 -18.09 -18.76
C ASP A 172 20.23 -16.62 -18.35
N LYS A 173 19.08 -16.34 -17.73
CA LYS A 173 18.70 -15.01 -17.24
C LYS A 173 19.66 -14.43 -16.20
N THR A 174 20.51 -15.26 -15.58
CA THR A 174 21.54 -14.78 -14.64
C THR A 174 22.79 -14.29 -15.36
N LYS A 175 22.99 -14.75 -16.60
CA LYS A 175 24.10 -14.41 -17.49
C LYS A 175 23.62 -13.79 -18.78
N MET A 176 22.61 -12.92 -18.73
CA MET A 176 22.05 -12.28 -19.93
C MET A 176 23.10 -11.59 -20.80
N LEU A 177 24.18 -11.07 -20.21
CA LEU A 177 25.29 -10.54 -20.99
C LEU A 177 26.03 -11.63 -21.77
N ASP A 178 26.32 -12.77 -21.16
CA ASP A 178 26.98 -13.89 -21.84
C ASP A 178 26.05 -14.52 -22.88
N GLU A 179 24.75 -14.65 -22.58
CA GLU A 179 23.73 -15.15 -23.53
C GLU A 179 23.64 -14.28 -24.77
N MET A 180 23.68 -12.98 -24.58
CA MET A 180 23.67 -12.00 -25.66
C MET A 180 24.95 -12.01 -26.50
N VAL A 181 26.11 -12.29 -25.89
CA VAL A 181 27.38 -12.49 -26.59
C VAL A 181 27.38 -13.82 -27.36
N ASN A 182 27.04 -14.91 -26.68
CA ASN A 182 27.26 -16.26 -27.19
C ASN A 182 26.08 -16.79 -28.02
N ARG A 183 24.88 -16.25 -27.80
CA ARG A 183 23.61 -16.67 -28.43
C ARG A 183 22.84 -15.45 -28.94
N THR A 184 23.57 -14.58 -29.64
CA THR A 184 23.11 -13.29 -30.13
C THR A 184 21.76 -13.32 -30.87
N GLU A 185 21.57 -14.24 -31.82
CA GLU A 185 20.31 -14.32 -32.59
C GLU A 185 19.11 -14.68 -31.70
N GLU A 186 19.30 -15.62 -30.78
CA GLU A 186 18.26 -16.05 -29.83
C GLU A 186 17.97 -14.95 -28.80
N PHE A 187 19.01 -14.28 -28.32
CA PHE A 187 18.88 -13.09 -27.49
C PHE A 187 18.07 -11.99 -28.19
N MET A 188 18.33 -11.75 -29.48
CA MET A 188 17.59 -10.74 -30.24
C MET A 188 16.12 -11.10 -30.42
N LYS A 189 15.81 -12.38 -30.67
CA LYS A 189 14.43 -12.88 -30.70
C LYS A 189 13.76 -12.69 -29.34
N TYR A 190 14.45 -13.07 -28.26
CA TYR A 190 13.99 -12.89 -26.89
C TYR A 190 13.71 -11.42 -26.57
N ALA A 191 14.63 -10.54 -26.95
CA ALA A 191 14.52 -9.12 -26.66
C ALA A 191 13.40 -8.44 -27.45
N HIS A 192 13.24 -8.77 -28.73
CA HIS A 192 12.12 -8.27 -29.54
C HIS A 192 10.77 -8.74 -28.99
N ALA A 193 10.72 -9.99 -28.54
CA ALA A 193 9.59 -10.56 -27.84
C ALA A 193 9.27 -9.83 -26.52
N ASP A 194 10.27 -9.50 -25.70
CA ASP A 194 10.10 -8.74 -24.46
C ASP A 194 9.54 -7.34 -24.74
N ILE A 195 9.98 -6.69 -25.82
CA ILE A 195 9.45 -5.38 -26.26
C ILE A 195 7.98 -5.48 -26.66
N ALA A 196 7.62 -6.43 -27.52
CA ALA A 196 6.22 -6.65 -27.89
C ALA A 196 5.35 -6.96 -26.65
N SER A 197 5.94 -7.67 -25.68
CA SER A 197 5.29 -7.96 -24.40
C SER A 197 5.07 -6.70 -23.56
N LEU A 198 6.00 -5.74 -23.56
CA LEU A 198 5.85 -4.47 -22.85
C LEU A 198 4.73 -3.61 -23.45
N GLU A 199 4.72 -3.46 -24.78
CA GLU A 199 3.66 -2.74 -25.51
C GLU A 199 2.29 -3.28 -25.13
N LEU A 200 2.12 -4.60 -25.26
CA LEU A 200 0.87 -5.27 -24.98
C LEU A 200 0.48 -5.19 -23.50
N CYS A 201 1.46 -5.25 -22.58
CA CYS A 201 1.18 -5.05 -21.16
C CYS A 201 0.60 -3.67 -20.89
N ILE A 202 1.21 -2.61 -21.43
CA ILE A 202 0.76 -1.23 -21.23
C ILE A 202 -0.62 -1.00 -21.84
N GLU A 203 -0.85 -1.49 -23.06
CA GLU A 203 -2.16 -1.43 -23.70
C GLU A 203 -3.24 -2.07 -22.82
N LYS A 204 -2.97 -3.26 -22.26
CA LYS A 204 -3.92 -3.94 -21.37
C LYS A 204 -4.13 -3.23 -20.04
N ILE A 205 -3.11 -2.55 -19.50
CA ILE A 205 -3.23 -1.69 -18.32
C ILE A 205 -4.17 -0.53 -18.61
N ILE A 206 -3.94 0.16 -19.72
CA ILE A 206 -4.76 1.30 -20.14
C ILE A 206 -6.21 0.84 -20.38
N GLU A 207 -6.40 -0.25 -21.13
CA GLU A 207 -7.70 -0.86 -21.38
C GLU A 207 -8.41 -1.22 -20.06
N GLY A 208 -7.73 -1.91 -19.13
CA GLY A 208 -8.31 -2.30 -17.85
C GLY A 208 -8.79 -1.13 -16.99
N HIS A 209 -8.01 -0.04 -16.94
CA HIS A 209 -8.40 1.18 -16.23
C HIS A 209 -9.51 1.95 -16.92
N ASN A 210 -9.47 2.06 -18.26
CA ASN A 210 -10.52 2.74 -19.02
C ASN A 210 -11.84 1.97 -18.92
N ASN A 211 -11.82 0.64 -19.00
CA ASN A 211 -13.00 -0.19 -18.73
C ASN A 211 -13.56 0.03 -17.31
N THR A 212 -12.68 0.27 -16.34
CA THR A 212 -13.09 0.62 -14.97
C THR A 212 -13.76 2.00 -14.92
N MET A 213 -13.23 2.99 -15.64
CA MET A 213 -13.82 4.33 -15.78
C MET A 213 -15.18 4.30 -16.49
N ASP A 214 -15.27 3.55 -17.59
CA ASP A 214 -16.50 3.33 -18.34
C ASP A 214 -17.57 2.69 -17.46
N ALA A 215 -17.21 1.66 -16.68
CA ALA A 215 -18.14 0.98 -15.79
C ALA A 215 -18.79 1.93 -14.77
N VAL A 216 -18.07 2.97 -14.32
CA VAL A 216 -18.58 3.98 -13.37
C VAL A 216 -19.08 5.25 -14.05
N GLY A 217 -19.07 5.28 -15.38
CA GLY A 217 -19.55 6.38 -16.21
C GLY A 217 -18.75 7.67 -16.07
N ILE A 218 -17.42 7.59 -15.93
CA ILE A 218 -16.52 8.73 -16.08
C ILE A 218 -16.43 9.10 -17.56
N ASN A 219 -16.34 10.39 -17.89
CA ASN A 219 -16.25 10.85 -19.28
C ASN A 219 -14.99 10.26 -19.99
N PRO A 220 -15.14 9.69 -21.20
CA PRO A 220 -14.00 9.22 -22.01
C PRO A 220 -12.91 10.24 -22.29
N GLU A 221 -13.19 11.55 -22.19
CA GLU A 221 -12.16 12.62 -22.26
C GLU A 221 -11.05 12.45 -21.21
N TYR A 222 -11.38 11.77 -20.11
CA TYR A 222 -10.46 11.46 -19.05
C TYR A 222 -9.87 10.07 -19.17
N HIS A 223 -10.02 9.33 -20.27
CA HIS A 223 -9.38 8.04 -20.38
C HIS A 223 -7.85 8.15 -20.29
N TYR A 224 -7.24 7.10 -19.74
CA TYR A 224 -5.80 6.98 -19.80
C TYR A 224 -5.34 6.68 -21.23
N ASP A 225 -4.21 7.24 -21.56
CA ASP A 225 -3.34 6.90 -22.67
C ASP A 225 -1.91 6.80 -22.14
N ILE A 226 -0.93 6.50 -22.99
CA ILE A 226 0.46 6.43 -22.55
C ILE A 226 0.94 7.74 -21.94
N SER A 227 0.59 8.90 -22.51
CA SER A 227 1.08 10.22 -22.11
C SER A 227 0.62 10.61 -20.71
N ASN A 228 -0.59 10.19 -20.31
CA ASN A 228 -1.20 10.58 -19.05
C ASN A 228 -1.30 9.44 -18.02
N LEU A 229 -0.89 8.20 -18.35
CA LEU A 229 -0.90 7.06 -17.44
C LEU A 229 0.01 7.31 -16.22
N PRO A 230 -0.52 7.29 -14.98
CA PRO A 230 0.31 7.40 -13.79
C PRO A 230 1.24 6.19 -13.65
N GLN A 231 2.44 6.42 -13.10
CA GLN A 231 3.51 5.42 -13.04
C GLN A 231 3.22 4.29 -12.04
N THR A 232 2.38 4.53 -11.02
CA THR A 232 2.10 3.56 -9.95
C THR A 232 0.62 3.19 -9.95
N SER A 233 0.26 1.98 -9.51
CA SER A 233 -1.15 1.60 -9.32
C SER A 233 -1.88 2.55 -8.37
N GLY A 234 -1.22 3.00 -7.31
CA GLY A 234 -1.77 4.01 -6.42
C GLY A 234 -2.07 5.33 -7.14
N GLY A 235 -1.21 5.76 -8.08
CA GLY A 235 -1.46 6.93 -8.92
C GLY A 235 -2.63 6.72 -9.89
N GLN A 236 -2.74 5.54 -10.51
CA GLN A 236 -3.80 5.18 -11.44
C GLN A 236 -5.17 5.16 -10.73
N VAL A 237 -5.25 4.49 -9.58
CA VAL A 237 -6.48 4.44 -8.77
C VAL A 237 -6.84 5.81 -8.21
N SER A 238 -5.85 6.59 -7.78
CA SER A 238 -6.07 7.98 -7.34
C SER A 238 -6.65 8.84 -8.44
N GLY A 239 -6.13 8.76 -9.67
CA GLY A 239 -6.65 9.56 -10.78
C GLY A 239 -8.08 9.17 -11.17
N ILE A 240 -8.44 7.89 -11.10
CA ILE A 240 -9.84 7.45 -11.30
C ILE A 240 -10.76 8.00 -10.21
N ILE A 241 -10.39 7.91 -8.92
CA ILE A 241 -11.18 8.46 -7.82
C ILE A 241 -11.33 9.98 -7.97
N GLU A 242 -10.25 10.66 -8.36
CA GLU A 242 -10.23 12.11 -8.58
C GLU A 242 -11.18 12.52 -9.72
N ARG A 243 -11.12 11.81 -10.86
CA ARG A 243 -12.03 12.01 -11.99
C ARG A 243 -13.48 11.70 -11.62
N TYR A 244 -13.72 10.66 -10.82
CA TYR A 244 -15.05 10.35 -10.29
C TYR A 244 -15.61 11.50 -9.44
N ILE A 245 -14.77 12.13 -8.61
CA ILE A 245 -15.16 13.32 -7.83
C ILE A 245 -15.44 14.50 -8.79
N TRP A 246 -14.58 14.75 -9.78
CA TRP A 246 -14.77 15.84 -10.76
C TRP A 246 -16.02 15.69 -11.64
N ASP A 247 -16.38 14.46 -11.99
CA ASP A 247 -17.56 14.12 -12.81
C ASP A 247 -18.81 13.78 -11.97
N PHE A 248 -18.78 14.05 -10.66
CA PHE A 248 -19.93 13.78 -9.81
C PHE A 248 -21.16 14.60 -10.24
N VAL A 249 -20.95 15.87 -10.63
CA VAL A 249 -21.96 16.71 -11.27
C VAL A 249 -21.83 16.57 -12.78
N LYS A 250 -22.83 15.95 -13.42
CA LYS A 250 -22.83 15.64 -14.86
C LYS A 250 -23.68 16.61 -15.70
N ASP A 251 -24.35 17.56 -15.06
CA ASP A 251 -25.24 18.50 -15.71
C ASP A 251 -24.52 19.80 -16.14
N LYS A 252 -25.31 20.81 -16.55
CA LYS A 252 -24.82 22.11 -16.99
C LYS A 252 -24.00 22.86 -15.91
N TYR A 253 -24.11 22.51 -14.64
CA TYR A 253 -23.41 23.17 -13.53
C TYR A 253 -22.03 22.57 -13.23
N LYS A 254 -21.54 21.58 -13.99
CA LYS A 254 -20.17 21.05 -13.84
C LYS A 254 -19.07 22.15 -13.75
N PRO A 255 -19.08 23.21 -14.57
CA PRO A 255 -18.11 24.31 -14.43
C PRO A 255 -18.23 25.06 -13.10
N VAL A 256 -19.45 25.28 -12.61
CA VAL A 256 -19.71 25.90 -11.30
C VAL A 256 -19.17 25.03 -10.18
N TYR A 257 -19.41 23.73 -10.27
CA TYR A 257 -18.91 22.75 -9.33
C TYR A 257 -17.37 22.76 -9.26
N HIS A 258 -16.69 22.75 -10.42
CA HIS A 258 -15.23 22.82 -10.49
C HIS A 258 -14.70 24.12 -9.89
N TYR A 259 -15.34 25.25 -10.18
CA TYR A 259 -15.02 26.53 -9.56
C TYR A 259 -15.12 26.46 -8.03
N CYS A 260 -16.20 25.90 -7.47
CA CYS A 260 -16.38 25.79 -6.02
C CYS A 260 -15.31 24.91 -5.35
N ILE A 261 -14.92 23.79 -5.98
CA ILE A 261 -13.79 22.95 -5.51
C ILE A 261 -12.50 23.78 -5.46
N ALA A 262 -12.21 24.53 -6.53
CA ALA A 262 -11.03 25.38 -6.65
C ALA A 262 -11.05 26.55 -5.65
N LYS A 263 -12.20 27.21 -5.47
CA LYS A 263 -12.37 28.34 -4.55
C LYS A 263 -12.04 27.97 -3.11
N LEU A 264 -12.48 26.79 -2.66
CA LEU A 264 -12.10 26.25 -1.35
C LEU A 264 -10.70 25.60 -1.32
N GLY A 265 -10.03 25.46 -2.46
CA GLY A 265 -8.66 25.00 -2.54
C GLY A 265 -7.61 26.05 -2.13
N ARG A 266 -6.35 25.64 -2.05
CA ARG A 266 -5.17 26.50 -1.85
C ARG A 266 -4.35 26.50 -3.12
N LEU A 267 -4.00 27.70 -3.58
CA LEU A 267 -3.10 27.87 -4.72
C LEU A 267 -1.65 27.55 -4.34
N LYS A 268 -0.86 27.12 -5.32
CA LYS A 268 0.58 26.88 -5.14
C LYS A 268 1.31 28.17 -4.76
N ASP A 269 2.40 28.05 -4.00
CA ASP A 269 3.33 29.17 -3.81
C ASP A 269 4.04 29.45 -5.15
N ALA A 270 4.22 30.73 -5.48
CA ALA A 270 5.01 31.13 -6.65
C ALA A 270 6.49 30.70 -6.51
N LYS A 271 6.97 30.54 -5.27
CA LYS A 271 8.32 30.04 -4.99
C LYS A 271 8.47 28.59 -5.49
N GLY A 272 9.49 28.35 -6.30
CA GLY A 272 9.78 27.03 -6.88
C GLY A 272 9.06 26.75 -8.20
N LEU A 273 8.10 27.59 -8.62
CA LEU A 273 7.49 27.47 -9.94
C LEU A 273 8.42 28.01 -11.04
N SER A 274 8.42 27.34 -12.20
CA SER A 274 9.02 27.90 -13.42
C SER A 274 8.39 29.26 -13.75
N LYS A 275 9.12 30.16 -14.41
CA LYS A 275 8.63 31.50 -14.81
C LYS A 275 7.25 31.45 -15.49
N HIS A 276 7.04 30.50 -16.40
CA HIS A 276 5.76 30.30 -17.08
C HIS A 276 4.62 29.93 -16.11
N LYS A 277 4.83 28.93 -15.24
CA LYS A 277 3.85 28.55 -14.21
C LYS A 277 3.58 29.66 -13.19
N ALA A 278 4.59 30.44 -12.83
CA ALA A 278 4.40 31.60 -11.94
C ALA A 278 3.54 32.69 -12.60
N GLN A 279 3.70 32.90 -13.91
CA GLN A 279 2.85 33.79 -14.70
C GLN A 279 1.40 33.26 -14.78
N LEU A 280 1.22 31.96 -15.07
CA LEU A 280 -0.09 31.33 -15.09
C LEU A 280 -0.79 31.42 -13.73
N LEU A 281 -0.07 31.19 -12.62
CA LEU A 281 -0.59 31.39 -11.26
C LEU A 281 -1.07 32.83 -11.03
N LYS A 282 -0.33 33.83 -11.52
CA LYS A 282 -0.73 35.24 -11.43
C LYS A 282 -2.00 35.52 -12.25
N GLU A 283 -2.13 34.92 -13.43
CA GLU A 283 -3.32 35.02 -14.28
C GLU A 283 -4.54 34.37 -13.61
N THR A 284 -4.38 33.16 -13.06
CA THR A 284 -5.42 32.49 -12.26
C THR A 284 -5.86 33.34 -11.06
N LEU A 285 -4.92 33.92 -10.31
CA LEU A 285 -5.23 34.82 -9.19
C LEU A 285 -6.03 36.05 -9.62
N ASN A 286 -5.65 36.67 -10.73
CA ASN A 286 -6.35 37.84 -11.25
C ASN A 286 -7.75 37.49 -11.76
N ALA A 287 -7.86 36.40 -12.53
CA ALA A 287 -9.14 35.91 -13.04
C ALA A 287 -10.09 35.55 -11.91
N ARG A 288 -9.60 34.86 -10.86
CA ARG A 288 -10.39 34.52 -9.68
C ARG A 288 -10.90 35.77 -8.96
N LYS A 289 -10.06 36.78 -8.73
CA LYS A 289 -10.49 38.04 -8.09
C LYS A 289 -11.59 38.74 -8.89
N GLN A 290 -11.45 38.81 -10.21
CA GLN A 290 -12.47 39.42 -11.06
C GLN A 290 -13.77 38.62 -11.03
N LEU A 291 -13.67 37.29 -11.12
CA LEU A 291 -14.80 36.39 -11.08
C LEU A 291 -15.54 36.46 -9.74
N ASP A 292 -14.84 36.45 -8.59
CA ASP A 292 -15.45 36.59 -7.26
C ASP A 292 -16.26 37.90 -7.12
N ILE A 293 -15.80 39.00 -7.72
CA ILE A 293 -16.57 40.27 -7.74
C ILE A 293 -17.86 40.12 -8.53
N ARG A 294 -17.80 39.51 -9.72
CA ARG A 294 -18.98 39.33 -10.58
C ARG A 294 -19.98 38.36 -9.97
N LEU A 295 -19.48 37.25 -9.43
CA LEU A 295 -20.29 36.26 -8.74
C LEU A 295 -21.03 36.82 -7.52
N SER A 296 -20.48 37.86 -6.89
CA SER A 296 -21.18 38.54 -5.78
C SER A 296 -22.43 39.33 -6.21
N MET A 297 -22.62 39.53 -7.52
CA MET A 297 -23.78 40.20 -8.12
C MET A 297 -24.80 39.22 -8.72
N CYS A 298 -24.47 37.93 -8.79
CA CYS A 298 -25.40 36.91 -9.28
C CYS A 298 -26.45 36.58 -8.21
N ASP A 299 -27.66 36.26 -8.64
CA ASP A 299 -28.77 35.88 -7.76
C ASP A 299 -29.08 34.37 -7.78
N ASN A 300 -28.52 33.64 -8.75
CA ASN A 300 -28.71 32.19 -8.91
C ASN A 300 -27.50 31.50 -9.59
N LEU A 301 -27.57 30.16 -9.69
CA LEU A 301 -26.50 29.34 -10.31
C LEU A 301 -26.41 29.49 -11.83
N ASP A 302 -27.49 29.85 -12.52
CA ASP A 302 -27.49 30.03 -13.97
C ASP A 302 -26.69 31.27 -14.37
N GLU A 303 -26.90 32.40 -13.69
CA GLU A 303 -26.10 33.61 -13.86
C GLU A 303 -24.64 33.37 -13.47
N ALA A 304 -24.40 32.63 -12.37
CA ALA A 304 -23.05 32.28 -11.94
C ALA A 304 -22.32 31.42 -12.99
N LEU A 305 -23.02 30.47 -13.61
CA LEU A 305 -22.49 29.64 -14.69
C LEU A 305 -22.06 30.50 -15.87
N GLU A 306 -22.89 31.44 -16.31
CA GLU A 306 -22.53 32.35 -17.41
C GLU A 306 -21.26 33.16 -17.12
N GLU A 307 -21.08 33.64 -15.90
CA GLU A 307 -19.85 34.33 -15.51
C GLU A 307 -18.65 33.39 -15.41
N ILE A 308 -18.81 32.20 -14.81
CA ILE A 308 -17.72 31.22 -14.65
C ILE A 308 -17.17 30.75 -16.01
N LEU A 309 -18.04 30.57 -17.00
CA LEU A 309 -17.65 30.20 -18.36
C LEU A 309 -16.77 31.27 -19.05
N LYS A 310 -16.81 32.53 -18.59
CA LYS A 310 -15.95 33.62 -19.08
C LYS A 310 -14.53 33.58 -18.49
N PHE A 311 -14.30 32.78 -17.44
CA PHE A 311 -13.02 32.70 -16.70
C PHE A 311 -12.55 31.26 -16.42
N PRO A 312 -12.38 30.40 -17.44
CA PRO A 312 -11.92 29.01 -17.24
C PRO A 312 -10.61 28.89 -16.45
N GLN A 313 -9.69 29.84 -16.61
CA GLN A 313 -8.41 29.89 -15.91
C GLN A 313 -8.52 30.10 -14.40
N ALA A 314 -9.68 30.54 -13.87
CA ALA A 314 -9.88 30.74 -12.43
C ALA A 314 -9.96 29.40 -11.66
N TYR A 315 -10.31 28.32 -12.36
CA TYR A 315 -10.45 26.98 -11.80
C TYR A 315 -9.56 25.94 -12.51
N ASP A 316 -8.46 26.38 -13.12
CA ASP A 316 -7.40 25.47 -13.58
C ASP A 316 -6.75 24.78 -12.37
N PHE A 317 -7.14 23.54 -12.12
CA PHE A 317 -6.66 22.71 -11.01
C PHE A 317 -5.14 22.53 -11.00
N SER A 318 -4.46 22.69 -12.13
CA SER A 318 -2.99 22.55 -12.20
C SER A 318 -2.25 23.61 -11.37
N MET A 319 -2.90 24.75 -11.08
CA MET A 319 -2.36 25.84 -10.25
C MET A 319 -2.66 25.68 -8.75
N TYR A 320 -3.48 24.69 -8.37
CA TYR A 320 -3.83 24.42 -6.99
C TYR A 320 -2.89 23.39 -6.39
N GLU A 321 -2.51 23.66 -5.14
CA GLU A 321 -1.76 22.73 -4.31
C GLU A 321 -2.71 21.76 -3.60
N PHE A 322 -3.81 22.29 -3.09
CA PHE A 322 -4.88 21.52 -2.48
C PHE A 322 -6.21 21.97 -3.08
N LEU A 323 -7.10 21.01 -3.34
CA LEU A 323 -8.49 21.24 -3.71
C LEU A 323 -9.40 20.95 -2.51
N ALA A 324 -10.67 21.37 -2.56
CA ALA A 324 -11.62 21.22 -1.46
C ALA A 324 -11.68 19.80 -0.86
N TYR A 325 -11.60 18.77 -1.70
CA TYR A 325 -11.64 17.37 -1.29
C TYR A 325 -10.33 16.85 -0.68
N SER A 326 -9.21 17.56 -0.85
CA SER A 326 -7.86 17.15 -0.41
C SER A 326 -7.42 17.81 0.89
N GLU A 327 -8.21 18.76 1.42
CA GLU A 327 -7.90 19.56 2.60
C GLU A 327 -7.88 18.73 3.90
N ALA A 328 -8.54 17.57 3.91
CA ALA A 328 -8.43 16.56 4.96
C ALA A 328 -7.29 15.55 4.75
N GLY A 329 -6.43 15.77 3.75
CA GLY A 329 -5.34 14.88 3.37
C GLY A 329 -4.06 15.07 4.20
N VAL A 330 -3.14 14.11 4.11
CA VAL A 330 -1.88 14.12 4.88
C VAL A 330 -1.04 15.36 4.59
N LEU A 331 -0.92 15.77 3.32
CA LEU A 331 -0.13 16.95 2.94
C LEU A 331 -0.73 18.24 3.51
N ALA A 332 -2.04 18.44 3.38
CA ALA A 332 -2.71 19.66 3.85
C ALA A 332 -2.62 19.82 5.38
N GLN A 333 -2.70 18.71 6.12
CA GLN A 333 -2.61 18.69 7.58
C GLN A 333 -1.16 18.72 8.08
N GLY A 334 -0.26 17.94 7.45
CA GLY A 334 1.13 17.83 7.89
C GLY A 334 1.98 19.09 7.67
N ARG A 335 1.53 20.02 6.82
CA ARG A 335 2.16 21.34 6.62
C ARG A 335 1.78 22.40 7.65
N GLN A 336 0.95 22.06 8.64
CA GLN A 336 0.60 22.96 9.74
C GLN A 336 1.75 22.96 10.78
N ILE A 337 2.86 23.62 10.47
CA ILE A 337 4.13 23.52 11.22
C ILE A 337 3.98 23.99 12.68
N ASP A 338 3.27 25.09 12.89
CA ASP A 338 3.19 25.79 14.18
C ASP A 338 2.03 25.32 15.09
N SER A 339 1.33 24.25 14.72
CA SER A 339 0.24 23.71 15.54
C SER A 339 0.25 22.18 15.60
N ASP A 340 -0.49 21.64 16.56
CA ASP A 340 -0.72 20.19 16.68
C ASP A 340 -1.65 19.63 15.57
N ALA A 341 -2.19 20.46 14.67
CA ALA A 341 -3.02 20.00 13.54
C ALA A 341 -2.29 18.99 12.64
N LYS A 342 -0.96 19.04 12.58
CA LYS A 342 -0.13 18.05 11.86
C LYS A 342 -0.35 16.61 12.29
N TYR A 343 -0.81 16.35 13.51
CA TYR A 343 -1.17 14.99 13.92
C TYR A 343 -2.39 14.44 13.16
N ASN A 344 -3.26 15.30 12.60
CA ASN A 344 -4.33 14.86 11.70
C ASN A 344 -3.80 14.22 10.41
N ALA A 345 -2.50 14.36 10.11
CA ALA A 345 -1.85 13.70 8.99
C ALA A 345 -1.61 12.20 9.23
N ILE A 346 -1.79 11.70 10.46
CA ILE A 346 -1.54 10.30 10.81
C ILE A 346 -2.69 9.41 10.33
N VAL A 347 -2.34 8.28 9.71
CA VAL A 347 -3.26 7.17 9.44
C VAL A 347 -2.74 5.88 10.08
N LEU A 348 -3.62 5.14 10.75
CA LEU A 348 -3.30 3.83 11.30
C LEU A 348 -3.69 2.69 10.36
N GLY A 349 -2.84 1.66 10.28
CA GLY A 349 -3.12 0.42 9.55
C GLY A 349 -4.04 -0.55 10.30
N GLY A 350 -4.14 -1.80 9.83
CA GLY A 350 -4.96 -2.84 10.45
C GLY A 350 -4.49 -3.30 11.85
N ARG A 351 -5.23 -4.24 12.46
CA ARG A 351 -4.91 -4.79 13.78
C ARG A 351 -3.81 -5.84 13.64
N CYS A 352 -2.81 -5.87 14.50
CA CYS A 352 -1.90 -7.01 14.55
C CYS A 352 -1.56 -7.30 16.00
N ASN A 353 -2.12 -8.39 16.52
CA ASN A 353 -1.96 -8.73 17.92
C ASN A 353 -1.92 -10.24 18.15
N ARG A 354 -1.01 -10.64 19.03
CA ARG A 354 -1.06 -11.96 19.66
C ARG A 354 -1.98 -11.83 20.87
N GLU A 355 -3.21 -12.29 20.70
CA GLU A 355 -4.26 -12.21 21.71
C GLU A 355 -3.94 -13.15 22.89
N ASN A 356 -3.45 -14.36 22.57
CA ASN A 356 -2.99 -15.34 23.55
C ASN A 356 -1.46 -15.44 23.56
N GLN A 357 -0.84 -14.90 24.61
CA GLN A 357 0.62 -14.89 24.76
C GLN A 357 1.17 -16.10 25.51
N SER A 358 0.34 -16.86 26.24
CA SER A 358 0.81 -17.95 27.10
C SER A 358 0.96 -19.29 26.39
N GLN A 359 0.40 -19.42 25.20
CA GLN A 359 0.42 -20.65 24.40
C GLN A 359 0.95 -20.34 23.00
N ASN A 360 1.79 -21.21 22.43
CA ASN A 360 2.35 -21.04 21.08
C ASN A 360 1.77 -22.04 20.06
N VAL A 361 1.07 -23.09 20.51
CA VAL A 361 0.55 -24.17 19.66
C VAL A 361 -0.91 -24.41 19.95
N TRP A 362 -1.73 -24.53 18.92
CA TRP A 362 -3.17 -24.80 19.01
C TRP A 362 -3.56 -25.94 18.07
N GLU A 363 -4.67 -26.59 18.38
CA GLU A 363 -5.20 -27.71 17.61
C GLU A 363 -6.58 -27.39 17.04
N TYR A 364 -6.91 -28.02 15.90
CA TYR A 364 -8.19 -27.85 15.19
C TYR A 364 -8.52 -26.37 14.98
N VAL A 365 -7.64 -25.68 14.27
CA VAL A 365 -7.70 -24.24 14.05
C VAL A 365 -8.38 -23.92 12.72
N VAL A 366 -9.20 -22.88 12.72
CA VAL A 366 -9.73 -22.25 11.51
C VAL A 366 -9.28 -20.79 11.44
N ASP A 367 -9.11 -20.27 10.22
CA ASP A 367 -8.66 -18.91 9.93
C ASP A 367 -9.79 -18.13 9.24
N ALA A 368 -10.32 -17.12 9.94
CA ALA A 368 -11.44 -16.31 9.48
C ALA A 368 -10.97 -14.90 9.12
N ASP A 369 -11.42 -14.38 7.98
CA ASP A 369 -11.20 -13.00 7.53
C ASP A 369 -12.54 -12.25 7.41
N LEU A 370 -12.47 -10.93 7.47
CA LEU A 370 -13.60 -10.08 7.05
C LEU A 370 -13.67 -10.05 5.52
N LYS A 371 -14.79 -10.52 4.97
CA LYS A 371 -14.96 -10.65 3.53
C LYS A 371 -14.92 -9.30 2.83
N SER A 372 -13.90 -9.12 1.98
CA SER A 372 -13.65 -7.88 1.24
C SER A 372 -13.67 -6.64 2.15
N ALA A 373 -13.11 -6.74 3.36
CA ALA A 373 -13.25 -5.78 4.47
C ALA A 373 -13.20 -4.30 4.04
N TYR A 374 -12.16 -3.94 3.27
CA TYR A 374 -11.94 -2.58 2.80
C TYR A 374 -12.92 -2.17 1.70
N ALA A 375 -13.16 -3.03 0.70
CA ALA A 375 -14.09 -2.73 -0.39
C ALA A 375 -15.54 -2.59 0.10
N SER A 376 -15.99 -3.50 0.98
CA SER A 376 -17.31 -3.46 1.62
C SER A 376 -17.50 -2.21 2.48
N LYS A 377 -16.43 -1.68 3.07
CA LYS A 377 -16.48 -0.40 3.78
C LYS A 377 -16.47 0.79 2.82
N LEU A 378 -15.64 0.78 1.79
CA LEU A 378 -15.59 1.83 0.75
C LEU A 378 -16.96 2.04 0.09
N ARG A 379 -17.68 0.96 -0.22
CA ARG A 379 -19.07 0.97 -0.71
C ARG A 379 -20.01 1.84 0.15
N ARG A 380 -19.91 1.68 1.48
CA ARG A 380 -20.79 2.36 2.45
C ARG A 380 -20.29 3.75 2.84
N ILE A 381 -19.12 4.18 2.37
CA ILE A 381 -18.55 5.47 2.74
C ILE A 381 -19.20 6.60 1.96
N ARG A 382 -19.40 7.69 2.68
CA ARG A 382 -19.81 8.99 2.18
C ARG A 382 -18.59 9.89 2.27
N TYR A 383 -17.99 10.19 1.13
CA TYR A 383 -16.76 10.99 1.04
C TYR A 383 -17.11 12.48 1.09
N PRO A 384 -16.64 13.24 2.09
CA PRO A 384 -16.98 14.65 2.21
C PRO A 384 -16.20 15.51 1.21
N VAL A 385 -16.88 16.43 0.54
CA VAL A 385 -16.28 17.48 -0.30
C VAL A 385 -16.58 18.83 0.31
N GLY A 386 -15.52 19.52 0.73
CA GLY A 386 -15.59 20.77 1.50
C GLY A 386 -14.56 20.77 2.63
N LEU A 387 -14.44 21.91 3.30
CA LEU A 387 -13.39 22.11 4.31
C LEU A 387 -13.81 21.51 5.66
N PRO A 388 -13.00 20.60 6.25
CA PRO A 388 -13.27 20.12 7.59
C PRO A 388 -13.06 21.24 8.61
N LYS A 389 -13.72 21.13 9.76
CA LYS A 389 -13.33 21.91 10.95
C LYS A 389 -12.14 21.21 11.60
N VAL A 390 -11.14 21.99 11.98
CA VAL A 390 -9.91 21.49 12.62
C VAL A 390 -9.74 22.18 13.98
N LEU A 391 -9.84 21.38 15.04
CA LEU A 391 -9.46 21.77 16.38
C LEU A 391 -7.96 21.54 16.55
N HIS A 392 -7.21 22.60 16.78
CA HIS A 392 -5.77 22.56 16.94
C HIS A 392 -5.33 23.49 18.05
N TYR A 393 -4.11 23.28 18.50
CA TYR A 393 -3.50 24.00 19.61
C TYR A 393 -2.08 24.38 19.22
N THR A 394 -1.67 25.57 19.64
CA THR A 394 -0.28 26.04 19.64
C THR A 394 0.38 25.68 20.97
N THR A 395 1.70 25.88 21.09
CA THR A 395 2.48 25.46 22.28
C THR A 395 1.97 26.02 23.61
N ASN A 396 1.26 27.15 23.60
CA ASN A 396 0.77 27.82 24.81
C ASN A 396 -0.73 27.66 25.05
N ASP A 397 -1.46 26.99 24.15
CA ASP A 397 -2.90 26.82 24.30
C ASP A 397 -3.23 25.72 25.31
N THR A 398 -4.30 25.93 26.08
CA THR A 398 -4.84 24.88 26.96
C THR A 398 -5.62 23.87 26.12
N HIS A 399 -5.16 22.62 26.11
CA HIS A 399 -5.87 21.53 25.44
C HIS A 399 -7.19 21.20 26.13
N MET A 400 -8.20 20.90 25.32
CA MET A 400 -9.49 20.37 25.80
C MET A 400 -9.32 18.90 26.22
N THR A 401 -10.07 18.48 27.23
CA THR A 401 -10.19 17.06 27.57
C THR A 401 -11.11 16.31 26.59
N PHE A 402 -10.91 15.01 26.44
CA PHE A 402 -11.76 14.20 25.57
C PHE A 402 -13.22 14.17 26.06
N GLY A 403 -13.45 14.23 27.37
CA GLY A 403 -14.80 14.33 27.93
C GLY A 403 -15.52 15.63 27.56
N GLU A 404 -14.80 16.75 27.52
CA GLU A 404 -15.35 18.02 27.02
C GLU A 404 -15.64 17.97 25.52
N PHE A 405 -14.73 17.41 24.72
CA PHE A 405 -14.94 17.23 23.28
C PHE A 405 -16.19 16.39 23.00
N ARG A 406 -16.36 15.30 23.76
CA ARG A 406 -17.51 14.41 23.65
C ARG A 406 -18.83 15.11 23.96
N LYS A 407 -18.87 15.89 25.04
CA LYS A 407 -20.06 16.66 25.45
C LYS A 407 -20.38 17.81 24.49
N LYS A 408 -19.38 18.53 24.01
CA LYS A 408 -19.56 19.77 23.22
C LYS A 408 -19.77 19.49 21.72
N LEU A 409 -19.08 18.50 21.17
CA LEU A 409 -18.91 18.34 19.73
C LEU A 409 -19.36 16.98 19.18
N MET A 410 -19.03 15.86 19.82
CA MET A 410 -19.22 14.53 19.20
C MET A 410 -20.67 14.25 18.74
N GLY A 411 -21.68 14.59 19.55
CA GLY A 411 -23.09 14.40 19.16
C GLY A 411 -23.55 15.28 17.97
N LYS A 412 -22.82 16.36 17.68
CA LYS A 412 -23.09 17.30 16.58
C LYS A 412 -22.30 16.95 15.31
N CYS A 413 -21.30 16.08 15.41
CA CYS A 413 -20.47 15.67 14.29
C CYS A 413 -21.19 14.59 13.48
N GLU A 414 -21.15 14.71 12.16
CA GLU A 414 -21.49 13.61 11.25
C GLU A 414 -20.32 12.61 11.23
N GLN A 415 -19.11 13.13 11.13
CA GLN A 415 -17.87 12.35 11.08
C GLN A 415 -16.79 13.07 11.89
N TYR A 416 -15.96 12.33 12.62
CA TYR A 416 -14.82 12.90 13.33
C TYR A 416 -13.62 11.95 13.40
N LEU A 417 -12.45 12.56 13.51
CA LEU A 417 -11.17 11.96 13.85
C LEU A 417 -10.57 12.81 14.96
N VAL A 418 -10.32 12.22 16.13
CA VAL A 418 -9.73 12.92 17.27
C VAL A 418 -8.53 12.16 17.78
N PHE A 419 -7.41 12.86 17.95
CA PHE A 419 -6.18 12.31 18.50
C PHE A 419 -6.13 12.61 19.99
N VAL A 420 -5.96 11.57 20.79
CA VAL A 420 -5.89 11.68 22.25
C VAL A 420 -4.57 11.16 22.80
N THR A 421 -4.14 11.78 23.89
CA THR A 421 -2.96 11.38 24.64
C THR A 421 -3.24 11.44 26.14
N GLY A 422 -2.75 10.46 26.91
CA GLY A 422 -2.85 10.46 28.36
C GLY A 422 -2.83 9.07 28.99
N LYS A 423 -2.72 9.04 30.31
CA LYS A 423 -2.78 7.81 31.11
C LYS A 423 -4.22 7.42 31.40
N LEU A 424 -4.50 6.13 31.36
CA LEU A 424 -5.77 5.53 31.71
C LEU A 424 -5.85 5.11 33.19
N GLY A 425 -4.77 5.28 33.95
CA GLY A 425 -4.70 4.96 35.37
C GLY A 425 -4.62 3.44 35.60
N LYS A 426 -5.59 2.87 36.33
CA LYS A 426 -5.66 1.42 36.60
C LYS A 426 -6.38 0.64 35.47
N PHE A 427 -6.98 1.34 34.53
CA PHE A 427 -7.74 0.79 33.42
C PHE A 427 -6.81 0.20 32.35
N ARG A 428 -7.18 -0.96 31.78
CA ARG A 428 -6.45 -1.57 30.66
C ARG A 428 -7.33 -1.73 29.43
N GLN A 429 -6.77 -1.55 28.25
CA GLN A 429 -7.48 -1.66 26.98
C GLN A 429 -6.61 -2.32 25.92
N ASP A 430 -7.21 -2.86 24.87
CA ASP A 430 -6.50 -3.44 23.75
C ASP A 430 -7.16 -3.15 22.39
N LEU A 431 -8.01 -2.12 22.33
CA LEU A 431 -8.79 -1.72 21.15
C LEU A 431 -8.13 -0.55 20.40
N PHE A 432 -7.78 0.52 21.12
CA PHE A 432 -7.21 1.74 20.58
C PHE A 432 -5.69 1.65 20.50
N TYR A 433 -5.14 1.93 19.32
CA TYR A 433 -3.70 1.91 19.09
C TYR A 433 -3.14 3.31 19.16
N SER A 434 -1.91 3.41 19.66
CA SER A 434 -1.12 4.63 19.70
C SER A 434 -0.24 4.72 18.45
N LYS A 435 0.08 5.96 18.02
CA LYS A 435 1.10 6.22 16.99
C LYS A 435 2.19 7.09 17.56
N GLN A 436 3.37 6.51 17.76
CA GLN A 436 4.52 7.26 18.22
C GLN A 436 5.28 7.83 17.02
N ILE A 437 5.14 9.14 16.83
CA ILE A 437 5.81 9.91 15.79
C ILE A 437 6.10 11.31 16.33
N LYS A 438 7.25 11.88 15.99
CA LYS A 438 7.57 13.25 16.37
C LYS A 438 6.94 14.23 15.38
N PRO A 439 6.48 15.41 15.83
CA PRO A 439 6.06 16.50 14.96
C PRO A 439 6.97 16.76 13.76
N ASN A 440 8.28 16.86 14.02
CA ASN A 440 9.27 17.17 12.98
C ASN A 440 9.39 16.05 11.94
N ASP A 441 9.11 14.80 12.32
CA ASP A 441 9.14 13.67 11.37
C ASP A 441 7.93 13.73 10.43
N ILE A 442 6.76 14.19 10.92
CA ILE A 442 5.57 14.46 10.08
C ILE A 442 5.89 15.58 9.09
N VAL A 443 6.35 16.73 9.59
CA VAL A 443 6.65 17.91 8.76
C VAL A 443 7.72 17.56 7.73
N LYS A 444 8.80 16.88 8.14
CA LYS A 444 9.86 16.46 7.22
C LYS A 444 9.34 15.52 6.13
N ALA A 445 8.47 14.57 6.45
CA ALA A 445 7.90 13.67 5.46
C ALA A 445 7.03 14.41 4.43
N VAL A 446 6.35 15.48 4.85
CA VAL A 446 5.40 16.23 4.02
C VAL A 446 6.05 17.38 3.23
N LEU A 447 7.18 17.92 3.72
CA LEU A 447 7.96 18.98 3.04
C LEU A 447 9.08 18.43 2.15
N ASP A 448 9.37 17.13 2.15
CA ASP A 448 10.33 16.54 1.21
C ASP A 448 9.73 16.61 -0.20
N GLU A 449 10.02 17.71 -0.93
CA GLU A 449 9.51 17.97 -2.29
C GLU A 449 10.00 16.95 -3.31
N ASP A 450 11.12 16.26 -3.02
CA ASP A 450 11.68 15.19 -3.85
C ASP A 450 10.94 13.86 -3.67
N PHE A 451 9.80 13.82 -2.96
CA PHE A 451 9.10 12.58 -2.59
C PHE A 451 7.86 12.26 -3.43
N ASP A 452 8.07 11.78 -4.67
CA ASP A 452 7.05 11.09 -5.48
C ASP A 452 6.33 9.95 -4.74
N GLY A 453 5.12 10.25 -4.24
CA GLY A 453 3.91 9.48 -4.53
C GLY A 453 3.61 8.23 -3.69
N ASP A 454 4.61 7.47 -3.23
CA ASP A 454 4.39 6.07 -2.83
C ASP A 454 4.85 5.70 -1.41
N ILE A 455 5.15 6.68 -0.52
CA ILE A 455 5.12 6.35 0.92
C ILE A 455 3.67 6.05 1.32
N GLU A 456 3.41 4.78 1.63
CA GLU A 456 2.11 4.32 2.09
C GLU A 456 1.71 4.89 3.46
N SER A 457 2.68 5.28 4.29
CA SER A 457 2.40 5.86 5.61
C SER A 457 3.55 6.68 6.21
N LEU A 458 3.21 7.69 7.01
CA LEU A 458 4.17 8.42 7.82
C LEU A 458 4.97 7.47 8.73
N LYS A 459 6.31 7.59 8.70
CA LYS A 459 7.22 6.76 9.49
C LYS A 459 7.01 7.01 10.98
N GLY A 460 6.46 6.04 11.68
CA GLY A 460 6.22 6.06 13.12
C GLY A 460 5.81 4.69 13.63
N ASP A 461 6.04 4.43 14.90
CA ASP A 461 5.74 3.13 15.51
C ASP A 461 4.26 3.08 15.88
N THR A 462 3.51 2.12 15.34
CA THR A 462 2.13 1.85 15.77
C THR A 462 2.21 0.89 16.95
N ILE A 463 1.71 1.26 18.12
CA ILE A 463 1.93 0.50 19.36
C ILE A 463 0.59 0.31 20.10
N LEU A 464 0.39 -0.87 20.69
CA LEU A 464 -0.75 -1.13 21.56
C LEU A 464 -0.34 -0.93 23.02
N LEU A 465 -0.61 0.26 23.55
CA LEU A 465 -0.37 0.61 24.94
C LEU A 465 -1.64 0.34 25.74
N LYS A 466 -1.53 -0.49 26.79
CA LYS A 466 -2.72 -1.00 27.49
C LYS A 466 -3.28 -0.02 28.51
N ASP A 467 -2.43 0.77 29.16
CA ASP A 467 -2.78 1.67 30.28
C ASP A 467 -2.58 3.16 29.95
N GLN A 468 -2.26 3.46 28.70
CA GLN A 468 -2.10 4.83 28.20
C GLN A 468 -2.36 4.88 26.70
N LEU A 469 -2.61 6.08 26.19
CA LEU A 469 -2.73 6.36 24.76
C LEU A 469 -1.77 7.49 24.38
N LEU A 470 -1.10 7.35 23.24
CA LEU A 470 -0.20 8.36 22.68
C LEU A 470 -0.59 8.63 21.23
N ASN A 471 -1.11 9.83 20.96
CA ASN A 471 -1.64 10.24 19.66
C ASN A 471 -2.54 9.14 19.07
N ALA A 472 -3.41 8.57 19.89
CA ALA A 472 -4.31 7.51 19.46
C ALA A 472 -5.48 8.13 18.69
N PRO A 473 -5.68 7.79 17.40
CA PRO A 473 -6.85 8.27 16.67
C PRO A 473 -8.08 7.50 17.14
N ILE A 474 -9.08 8.25 17.56
CA ILE A 474 -10.42 7.78 17.85
C ILE A 474 -11.34 8.29 16.74
N THR A 475 -12.06 7.37 16.10
CA THR A 475 -13.08 7.68 15.10
C THR A 475 -14.47 7.31 15.60
N THR A 476 -15.49 7.78 14.87
CA THR A 476 -16.89 7.38 15.07
C THR A 476 -17.04 5.88 15.28
N GLU A 477 -16.48 5.06 14.39
CA GLU A 477 -16.64 3.60 14.40
C GLU A 477 -16.03 2.91 15.62
N SER A 478 -14.80 3.29 16.01
CA SER A 478 -14.16 2.70 17.18
C SER A 478 -14.80 3.13 18.48
N TRP A 479 -15.23 4.39 18.58
CA TRP A 479 -15.75 4.93 19.82
C TRP A 479 -17.16 4.41 20.11
N GLU A 480 -18.06 4.43 19.11
CA GLU A 480 -19.44 3.98 19.31
C GLU A 480 -19.50 2.53 19.79
N LYS A 481 -18.70 1.65 19.19
CA LYS A 481 -18.62 0.24 19.60
C LYS A 481 -17.81 0.05 20.89
N GLY A 482 -16.66 0.70 21.01
CA GLY A 482 -15.78 0.58 22.17
C GLY A 482 -16.44 1.06 23.46
N SER A 483 -17.10 2.23 23.42
CA SER A 483 -17.72 2.85 24.61
C SER A 483 -18.88 2.04 25.19
N LEU A 484 -19.62 1.28 24.37
CA LEU A 484 -20.68 0.36 24.82
C LEU A 484 -20.13 -0.83 25.63
N SER A 485 -18.84 -1.14 25.47
CA SER A 485 -18.14 -2.18 26.23
C SER A 485 -17.45 -1.66 27.50
N MET A 486 -17.49 -0.36 27.75
CA MET A 486 -16.81 0.27 28.87
C MET A 486 -17.69 0.37 30.11
N SER A 487 -17.08 0.23 31.29
CA SER A 487 -17.73 0.63 32.55
C SER A 487 -17.72 2.15 32.75
N LYS A 488 -18.48 2.66 33.72
CA LYS A 488 -18.51 4.09 34.05
C LYS A 488 -17.12 4.64 34.42
N ASP A 489 -16.33 3.87 35.16
CA ASP A 489 -14.98 4.27 35.58
C ASP A 489 -14.02 4.30 34.39
N GLU A 490 -14.17 3.37 33.46
CA GLU A 490 -13.37 3.31 32.23
C GLU A 490 -13.70 4.51 31.33
N LEU A 491 -14.99 4.85 31.16
CA LEU A 491 -15.42 6.06 30.46
C LEU A 491 -14.86 7.33 31.12
N SER A 492 -14.87 7.39 32.46
CA SER A 492 -14.27 8.52 33.20
C SER A 492 -12.76 8.63 32.99
N ALA A 493 -12.05 7.50 32.84
CA ALA A 493 -10.63 7.50 32.51
C ALA A 493 -10.38 8.07 31.09
N PHE A 494 -11.20 7.69 30.11
CA PHE A 494 -11.14 8.29 28.77
C PHE A 494 -11.48 9.78 28.76
N ASP A 495 -12.49 10.20 29.52
CA ASP A 495 -12.92 11.60 29.58
C ASP A 495 -11.79 12.53 30.09
N LYS A 496 -10.79 12.01 30.81
CA LYS A 496 -9.61 12.74 31.31
C LYS A 496 -8.45 12.83 30.32
N LEU A 497 -8.50 12.11 29.20
CA LEU A 497 -7.44 12.17 28.19
C LEU A 497 -7.40 13.56 27.56
N THR A 498 -6.21 14.00 27.18
CA THR A 498 -6.01 15.26 26.48
C THR A 498 -6.28 15.09 24.99
N VAL A 499 -7.09 15.97 24.40
CA VAL A 499 -7.25 16.05 22.95
C VAL A 499 -6.06 16.81 22.37
N VAL A 500 -5.24 16.11 21.58
CA VAL A 500 -4.08 16.70 20.88
C VAL A 500 -4.55 17.53 19.69
N THR A 501 -5.48 16.99 18.90
CA THR A 501 -6.13 17.69 17.79
C THR A 501 -7.39 16.90 17.38
N ALA A 502 -8.31 17.55 16.68
CA ALA A 502 -9.43 16.87 16.04
C ALA A 502 -9.73 17.46 14.66
N MET A 503 -10.23 16.62 13.78
CA MET A 503 -10.77 16.99 12.47
C MET A 503 -12.18 16.42 12.34
N TYR A 504 -13.15 17.23 11.96
CA TYR A 504 -14.56 16.81 11.95
C TYR A 504 -15.43 17.63 11.00
N TYR A 505 -16.57 17.02 10.65
CA TYR A 505 -17.65 17.64 9.88
C TYR A 505 -18.93 17.66 10.73
N LEU A 506 -19.60 18.81 10.81
CA LEU A 506 -20.83 18.94 11.59
C LEU A 506 -22.06 18.52 10.77
N LYS A 507 -23.08 17.97 11.45
CA LYS A 507 -24.36 17.64 10.79
C LYS A 507 -25.04 18.90 10.22
N ALA A 508 -24.97 20.01 10.94
CA ALA A 508 -25.57 21.29 10.55
C ALA A 508 -24.85 21.98 9.36
N ASP A 509 -23.68 21.48 8.96
CA ASP A 509 -22.92 22.02 7.83
C ASP A 509 -23.09 21.20 6.55
N LYS A 510 -23.79 20.07 6.61
CA LYS A 510 -24.08 19.22 5.46
C LYS A 510 -25.22 19.83 4.63
N MET A 511 -25.02 19.89 3.32
CA MET A 511 -25.98 20.48 2.37
C MET A 511 -26.14 19.60 1.13
N SER A 512 -27.10 19.94 0.27
CA SER A 512 -27.16 19.42 -1.10
C SER A 512 -25.99 19.98 -1.93
N VAL A 513 -25.70 19.39 -3.08
CA VAL A 513 -24.60 19.85 -3.96
C VAL A 513 -24.87 21.26 -4.48
N GLU A 514 -26.10 21.54 -4.91
CA GLU A 514 -26.51 22.83 -5.47
C GLU A 514 -26.46 23.93 -4.40
N ASP A 515 -27.03 23.67 -3.22
CA ASP A 515 -26.96 24.62 -2.11
C ASP A 515 -25.52 24.86 -1.66
N TRP A 516 -24.69 23.82 -1.66
CA TRP A 516 -23.28 23.93 -1.34
C TRP A 516 -22.54 24.80 -2.36
N MET A 517 -22.76 24.59 -3.67
CA MET A 517 -22.16 25.43 -4.71
C MET A 517 -22.54 26.89 -4.50
N TRP A 518 -23.82 27.14 -4.23
CA TRP A 518 -24.32 28.49 -4.01
C TRP A 518 -23.71 29.16 -2.77
N GLU A 519 -23.60 28.41 -1.67
CA GLU A 519 -22.96 28.90 -0.47
C GLU A 519 -21.48 29.22 -0.69
N VAL A 520 -20.74 28.38 -1.43
CA VAL A 520 -19.33 28.63 -1.75
C VAL A 520 -19.17 29.85 -2.66
N ILE A 521 -20.08 30.05 -3.61
CA ILE A 521 -20.11 31.27 -4.43
C ILE A 521 -20.25 32.51 -3.54
N LYS A 522 -21.21 32.48 -2.60
CA LYS A 522 -21.49 33.59 -1.67
C LYS A 522 -20.45 33.78 -0.58
N ASP A 523 -19.63 32.76 -0.30
CA ASP A 523 -18.60 32.82 0.71
C ASP A 523 -17.59 33.94 0.42
N LYS A 524 -17.45 34.85 1.40
CA LYS A 524 -16.48 35.95 1.42
C LYS A 524 -15.27 35.62 2.29
N GLY A 525 -15.23 34.42 2.86
CA GLY A 525 -14.11 33.95 3.65
C GLY A 525 -12.82 33.88 2.83
N SER A 526 -11.69 33.90 3.54
CA SER A 526 -10.37 33.85 2.93
C SER A 526 -9.43 32.96 3.73
N PHE A 527 -8.37 32.50 3.08
CA PHE A 527 -7.27 31.83 3.73
C PHE A 527 -6.07 32.78 3.77
N THR A 528 -5.62 33.11 4.98
CA THR A 528 -4.41 33.90 5.20
C THR A 528 -3.44 33.09 6.05
N GLY A 529 -2.28 32.78 5.48
CA GLY A 529 -1.22 32.04 6.15
C GLY A 529 -0.02 31.90 5.23
N LYS A 530 1.14 32.41 5.64
CA LYS A 530 2.40 32.17 4.93
C LYS A 530 2.91 30.79 5.34
N SER A 531 2.80 29.81 4.45
CA SER A 531 3.26 28.44 4.69
C SER A 531 4.76 28.31 4.99
N ASN A 532 5.59 29.34 4.71
CA ASN A 532 7.06 29.20 4.67
C ASN A 532 7.87 30.47 5.00
N SER A 533 7.30 31.53 5.60
CA SER A 533 8.14 32.67 6.02
C SER A 533 8.72 32.42 7.40
N LYS A 534 10.06 32.45 7.49
CA LYS A 534 10.83 32.53 8.74
C LYS A 534 10.45 33.76 9.61
N ASP A 535 9.63 34.67 9.09
CA ASP A 535 9.03 35.75 9.86
C ASP A 535 7.90 35.19 10.73
N ASN A 536 8.29 34.85 11.95
CA ASN A 536 7.47 34.29 13.03
C ASN A 536 6.20 35.12 13.30
N ASN A 537 5.10 34.40 13.62
CA ASN A 537 3.89 34.83 14.34
C ASN A 537 2.59 35.20 13.59
N GLN A 538 2.46 35.07 12.26
CA GLN A 538 1.11 35.16 11.67
C GLN A 538 0.38 33.82 11.80
N ALA A 539 -0.60 33.77 12.72
CA ALA A 539 -1.51 32.65 12.85
C ALA A 539 -2.21 32.36 11.50
N ILE A 540 -2.33 31.08 11.15
CA ILE A 540 -3.11 30.66 9.99
C ILE A 540 -4.58 30.95 10.28
N VAL A 541 -5.16 31.90 9.54
CA VAL A 541 -6.57 32.26 9.67
C VAL A 541 -7.29 31.85 8.39
N ASP A 542 -8.16 30.85 8.51
CA ASP A 542 -9.03 30.38 7.45
C ASP A 542 -10.49 30.68 7.84
N THR A 543 -11.10 31.69 7.21
CA THR A 543 -12.49 32.09 7.45
C THR A 543 -13.46 31.58 6.40
N ARG A 544 -12.98 30.75 5.45
CA ARG A 544 -13.81 30.17 4.38
C ARG A 544 -14.91 29.28 4.97
N THR A 545 -15.99 29.12 4.20
CA THR A 545 -17.12 28.30 4.63
C THR A 545 -16.69 26.87 4.98
N ARG A 546 -17.39 26.29 5.96
CA ARG A 546 -17.22 24.89 6.41
C ARG A 546 -18.39 24.01 5.95
N LYS A 547 -19.28 24.56 5.11
CA LYS A 547 -20.32 23.77 4.48
C LYS A 547 -19.70 22.75 3.54
N TYR A 548 -20.33 21.58 3.48
CA TYR A 548 -19.88 20.45 2.68
C TYR A 548 -21.08 19.65 2.19
N PHE A 549 -20.84 18.81 1.20
CA PHE A 549 -21.74 17.73 0.83
C PHE A 549 -20.95 16.41 0.82
N GLU A 550 -21.65 15.29 0.62
CA GLU A 550 -21.00 13.99 0.58
C GLU A 550 -21.26 13.25 -0.74
N ILE A 551 -20.21 12.66 -1.29
CA ILE A 551 -20.27 11.77 -2.45
C ILE A 551 -20.39 10.33 -1.96
N PRO A 552 -21.46 9.57 -2.33
CA PRO A 552 -21.50 8.14 -2.09
C PRO A 552 -20.47 7.40 -2.92
N PHE A 553 -19.58 6.68 -2.26
CA PHE A 553 -18.61 5.82 -2.94
C PHE A 553 -19.21 4.50 -3.41
N GLU A 554 -20.48 4.22 -3.13
CA GLU A 554 -21.24 3.11 -3.73
C GLU A 554 -21.26 3.21 -5.26
N GLY A 555 -21.38 4.42 -5.84
CA GLY A 555 -21.38 4.60 -7.29
C GLY A 555 -20.02 4.35 -7.97
N LEU A 556 -18.94 4.20 -7.19
CA LEU A 556 -17.59 3.89 -7.66
C LEU A 556 -17.19 2.46 -7.26
N PHE A 557 -17.05 2.22 -5.96
CA PHE A 557 -16.61 0.93 -5.42
C PHE A 557 -17.71 -0.13 -5.39
N GLY A 558 -18.98 0.26 -5.34
CA GLY A 558 -20.11 -0.68 -5.44
C GLY A 558 -20.20 -1.24 -6.86
N VAL A 559 -20.26 -0.35 -7.85
CA VAL A 559 -20.31 -0.71 -9.27
C VAL A 559 -19.12 -1.60 -9.68
N THR A 560 -17.90 -1.23 -9.31
CA THR A 560 -16.70 -2.04 -9.64
C THR A 560 -16.64 -3.37 -8.90
N THR A 561 -17.15 -3.44 -7.65
CA THR A 561 -17.29 -4.71 -6.92
C THR A 561 -18.31 -5.63 -7.57
N ASP A 562 -19.46 -5.09 -7.97
CA ASP A 562 -20.54 -5.86 -8.60
C ASP A 562 -20.12 -6.36 -9.98
N LYS A 563 -19.48 -5.50 -10.77
CA LYS A 563 -18.86 -5.88 -12.05
C LYS A 563 -17.83 -6.99 -11.85
N ARG A 564 -16.97 -6.89 -10.84
CA ARG A 564 -15.99 -7.95 -10.54
C ARG A 564 -16.66 -9.28 -10.23
N ASN A 565 -17.75 -9.27 -9.47
CA ASN A 565 -18.48 -10.50 -9.12
C ASN A 565 -19.11 -11.15 -10.37
N GLU A 566 -19.70 -10.34 -11.26
CA GLU A 566 -20.21 -10.78 -12.56
C GLU A 566 -19.10 -11.42 -13.41
N VAL A 567 -17.99 -10.70 -13.59
CA VAL A 567 -16.84 -11.15 -14.38
C VAL A 567 -16.21 -12.41 -13.77
N LYS A 568 -16.13 -12.50 -12.44
CA LYS A 568 -15.65 -13.70 -11.72
C LYS A 568 -16.52 -14.92 -12.00
N ALA A 569 -17.84 -14.76 -12.00
CA ALA A 569 -18.77 -15.84 -12.30
C ALA A 569 -18.60 -16.31 -13.75
N LYS A 570 -18.52 -15.38 -14.71
CA LYS A 570 -18.30 -15.68 -16.13
C LYS A 570 -16.93 -16.32 -16.39
N SER A 571 -15.87 -15.83 -15.75
CA SER A 571 -14.52 -16.39 -15.89
C SER A 571 -14.46 -17.87 -15.47
N LYS A 572 -15.20 -18.25 -14.41
CA LYS A 572 -15.34 -19.65 -14.00
C LYS A 572 -16.04 -20.52 -15.05
N LEU A 573 -17.08 -20.00 -15.71
CA LEU A 573 -17.81 -20.70 -16.77
C LEU A 573 -16.97 -20.91 -18.04
N HIS A 574 -16.07 -19.96 -18.33
CA HIS A 574 -15.22 -19.97 -19.52
C HIS A 574 -13.78 -20.41 -19.24
N LYS A 575 -13.52 -21.10 -18.13
CA LYS A 575 -12.17 -21.49 -17.70
C LYS A 575 -11.42 -22.25 -18.81
N GLY A 576 -10.20 -21.80 -19.11
CA GLY A 576 -9.35 -22.42 -20.15
C GLY A 576 -9.61 -21.92 -21.58
N THR A 577 -10.54 -20.99 -21.79
CA THR A 577 -10.78 -20.35 -23.10
C THR A 577 -10.17 -18.95 -23.17
N ASP A 578 -10.00 -18.40 -24.37
CA ASP A 578 -9.57 -17.01 -24.59
C ASP A 578 -10.48 -16.00 -23.88
N LEU A 579 -11.79 -16.22 -23.93
CA LEU A 579 -12.75 -15.38 -23.23
C LEU A 579 -12.57 -15.50 -21.71
N GLY A 580 -12.38 -16.71 -21.18
CA GLY A 580 -12.12 -16.93 -19.77
C GLY A 580 -10.87 -16.21 -19.26
N ARG A 581 -9.82 -16.13 -20.09
CA ARG A 581 -8.59 -15.37 -19.80
C ARG A 581 -8.82 -13.87 -19.78
N LYS A 582 -9.53 -13.32 -20.77
CA LYS A 582 -9.90 -11.89 -20.78
C LYS A 582 -10.71 -11.51 -19.54
N LEU A 583 -11.68 -12.35 -19.18
CA LEU A 583 -12.49 -12.18 -17.96
C LEU A 583 -11.63 -12.31 -16.69
N LEU A 584 -10.67 -13.24 -16.65
CA LEU A 584 -9.76 -13.36 -15.52
C LEU A 584 -8.91 -12.10 -15.34
N ALA A 585 -8.44 -11.53 -16.45
CA ALA A 585 -7.66 -10.30 -16.43
C ALA A 585 -8.49 -9.12 -15.88
N GLU A 586 -9.69 -8.90 -16.44
CA GLU A 586 -10.62 -7.87 -15.98
C GLU A 586 -10.97 -8.03 -14.49
N GLN A 587 -11.24 -9.25 -14.03
CA GLN A 587 -11.47 -9.54 -12.62
C GLN A 587 -10.28 -9.15 -11.74
N THR A 588 -9.06 -9.38 -12.23
CA THR A 588 -7.82 -9.10 -11.50
C THR A 588 -7.57 -7.60 -11.40
N PHE A 589 -7.82 -6.84 -12.48
CA PHE A 589 -7.81 -5.38 -12.45
C PHE A 589 -8.80 -4.80 -11.45
N LEU A 590 -10.07 -5.22 -11.52
CA LEU A 590 -11.10 -4.73 -10.60
C LEU A 590 -10.77 -5.09 -9.14
N LYS A 591 -10.16 -6.26 -8.90
CA LYS A 591 -9.65 -6.63 -7.57
C LYS A 591 -8.55 -5.68 -7.11
N LEU A 592 -7.57 -5.39 -7.98
CA LEU A 592 -6.47 -4.48 -7.68
C LEU A 592 -6.98 -3.06 -7.40
N PHE A 593 -7.90 -2.55 -8.22
CA PHE A 593 -8.54 -1.24 -8.03
C PHE A 593 -9.20 -1.15 -6.66
N ASN A 594 -10.08 -2.11 -6.33
CA ASN A 594 -10.80 -2.13 -5.05
C ASN A 594 -9.87 -2.24 -3.84
N ASN A 595 -8.85 -3.08 -3.92
CA ASN A 595 -7.89 -3.26 -2.83
C ASN A 595 -6.96 -2.05 -2.65
N THR A 596 -6.64 -1.34 -3.73
CA THR A 596 -5.75 -0.16 -3.70
C THR A 596 -6.50 1.11 -3.30
N GLY A 597 -7.81 1.17 -3.53
CA GLY A 597 -8.66 2.34 -3.24
C GLY A 597 -8.52 2.88 -1.82
N TYR A 598 -8.56 2.02 -0.79
CA TYR A 598 -8.40 2.49 0.59
C TYR A 598 -6.98 3.01 0.86
N GLY A 599 -5.97 2.35 0.28
CA GLY A 599 -4.56 2.74 0.42
C GLY A 599 -4.33 4.13 -0.16
N VAL A 600 -5.01 4.46 -1.26
CA VAL A 600 -4.99 5.79 -1.87
C VAL A 600 -5.61 6.85 -0.94
N LEU A 601 -6.77 6.58 -0.33
CA LEU A 601 -7.39 7.51 0.61
C LEU A 601 -6.56 7.74 1.89
N ALA A 602 -5.73 6.75 2.26
CA ALA A 602 -4.83 6.78 3.40
C ALA A 602 -3.40 7.25 3.08
N SER A 603 -3.05 7.41 1.79
CA SER A 603 -1.67 7.65 1.36
C SER A 603 -1.25 9.10 1.55
N VAL A 604 0.03 9.31 1.86
CA VAL A 604 0.59 10.64 2.14
C VAL A 604 0.45 11.59 0.95
N TYR A 605 0.65 11.10 -0.28
CA TYR A 605 0.91 11.95 -1.44
C TYR A 605 -0.17 11.90 -2.53
N LYS A 606 -1.33 11.28 -2.25
CA LYS A 606 -2.40 11.18 -3.25
C LYS A 606 -3.37 12.36 -3.11
N PRO A 607 -3.77 13.05 -4.20
CA PRO A 607 -4.66 14.20 -4.15
C PRO A 607 -5.99 13.93 -3.45
N VAL A 608 -6.55 12.73 -3.61
CA VAL A 608 -7.82 12.31 -2.99
C VAL A 608 -7.65 11.76 -1.57
N CYS A 609 -6.47 11.93 -0.97
CA CYS A 609 -6.23 11.52 0.39
C CYS A 609 -7.17 12.26 1.35
N ASN A 610 -7.77 11.49 2.25
CA ASN A 610 -8.58 12.01 3.34
C ASN A 610 -8.30 11.16 4.58
N THR A 611 -7.51 11.69 5.52
CA THR A 611 -7.05 10.94 6.69
C THR A 611 -8.18 10.63 7.66
N LEU A 612 -9.24 11.46 7.68
CA LEU A 612 -10.47 11.17 8.42
C LEU A 612 -11.07 9.87 7.89
N ILE A 613 -11.33 9.81 6.58
CA ILE A 613 -11.92 8.63 5.94
C ILE A 613 -11.00 7.41 6.04
N GLY A 614 -9.69 7.57 5.79
CA GLY A 614 -8.70 6.49 5.92
C GLY A 614 -8.67 5.88 7.32
N ASN A 615 -8.69 6.71 8.37
CA ASN A 615 -8.77 6.22 9.74
C ASN A 615 -10.13 5.58 10.05
N ARG A 616 -11.25 6.12 9.53
CA ARG A 616 -12.58 5.51 9.73
C ARG A 616 -12.66 4.10 9.14
N ILE A 617 -12.15 3.91 7.91
CA ILE A 617 -12.10 2.58 7.26
C ILE A 617 -11.32 1.60 8.13
N THR A 618 -10.07 1.95 8.44
CA THR A 618 -9.16 1.05 9.14
C THR A 618 -9.61 0.83 10.59
N SER A 619 -10.24 1.81 11.22
CA SER A 619 -10.82 1.72 12.57
C SER A 619 -11.97 0.73 12.65
N GLU A 620 -12.89 0.72 11.68
CA GLU A 620 -13.95 -0.29 11.64
C GLU A 620 -13.40 -1.70 11.51
N VAL A 621 -12.44 -1.89 10.59
CA VAL A 621 -11.78 -3.19 10.37
C VAL A 621 -11.04 -3.64 11.63
N ARG A 622 -10.26 -2.77 12.28
CA ARG A 622 -9.58 -3.07 13.55
C ARG A 622 -10.56 -3.44 14.65
N THR A 623 -11.66 -2.70 14.76
CA THR A 623 -12.69 -2.92 15.78
C THR A 623 -13.41 -4.24 15.53
N ALA A 624 -13.72 -4.57 14.28
CA ALA A 624 -14.34 -5.84 13.93
C ALA A 624 -13.40 -7.03 14.17
N ALA A 625 -12.12 -6.94 13.80
CA ALA A 625 -11.13 -7.97 14.12
C ALA A 625 -10.97 -8.16 15.65
N TRP A 626 -10.97 -7.07 16.42
CA TRP A 626 -11.02 -7.12 17.88
C TRP A 626 -12.30 -7.81 18.39
N MET A 627 -13.46 -7.46 17.83
CA MET A 627 -14.74 -8.09 18.17
C MET A 627 -14.74 -9.60 17.91
N MET A 628 -14.22 -10.03 16.76
CA MET A 628 -14.05 -11.46 16.43
C MET A 628 -13.15 -12.14 17.46
N ALA A 629 -12.00 -11.54 17.78
CA ALA A 629 -11.04 -12.11 18.74
C ALA A 629 -11.65 -12.31 20.13
N LYS A 630 -12.39 -11.32 20.64
CA LYS A 630 -12.97 -11.40 21.99
C LYS A 630 -14.19 -12.30 22.08
N ALA A 631 -14.90 -12.54 20.98
CA ALA A 631 -16.03 -13.49 20.97
C ALA A 631 -15.56 -14.95 20.79
N THR A 632 -14.47 -15.18 20.07
CA THR A 632 -14.03 -16.52 19.66
C THR A 632 -12.90 -17.09 20.51
N ASN A 633 -12.43 -16.36 21.52
CA ASN A 633 -11.21 -16.71 22.25
C ASN A 633 -10.00 -16.86 21.28
N GLY A 634 -10.00 -16.06 20.21
CA GLY A 634 -8.97 -16.08 19.19
C GLY A 634 -7.59 -15.78 19.78
N PHE A 635 -6.55 -16.37 19.19
CA PHE A 635 -5.19 -16.28 19.73
C PHE A 635 -4.26 -15.38 18.91
N GLN A 636 -4.60 -15.11 17.64
CA GLN A 636 -3.81 -14.27 16.75
C GLN A 636 -4.71 -13.49 15.80
N THR A 637 -4.62 -12.16 15.82
CA THR A 637 -5.26 -11.26 14.85
C THR A 637 -4.23 -10.61 13.94
N ILE A 638 -4.49 -10.61 12.63
CA ILE A 638 -3.63 -9.94 11.63
C ILE A 638 -4.53 -9.25 10.61
N THR A 639 -4.37 -7.94 10.48
CA THR A 639 -5.19 -6.98 9.72
C THR A 639 -6.68 -7.06 10.05
N ASP A 640 -7.38 -7.90 9.30
CA ASP A 640 -8.82 -8.15 9.22
C ASP A 640 -9.15 -9.63 9.46
N GLY A 641 -8.14 -10.44 9.74
CA GLY A 641 -8.24 -11.87 10.00
C GLY A 641 -7.93 -12.30 11.43
N LEU A 642 -8.32 -13.53 11.74
CA LEU A 642 -8.21 -14.16 13.05
C LEU A 642 -8.09 -15.68 12.94
N ALA A 643 -7.10 -16.24 13.67
CA ALA A 643 -7.02 -17.67 13.92
C ALA A 643 -7.62 -18.02 15.31
N TYR A 644 -8.47 -19.05 15.35
CA TYR A 644 -9.15 -19.49 16.59
C TYR A 644 -9.53 -20.98 16.56
N GLN A 645 -9.91 -21.50 17.74
CA GLN A 645 -10.39 -22.88 17.91
C GLN A 645 -11.93 -22.88 18.03
N PRO A 646 -12.68 -23.42 17.06
CA PRO A 646 -14.14 -23.34 17.04
C PRO A 646 -14.80 -24.18 18.13
N ASN A 647 -14.09 -25.15 18.73
CA ASN A 647 -14.53 -25.89 19.91
C ASN A 647 -14.32 -25.15 21.25
N ASN A 648 -13.64 -24.00 21.23
CA ASN A 648 -13.26 -23.26 22.43
C ASN A 648 -13.49 -21.74 22.26
N VAL A 649 -14.74 -21.35 22.04
CA VAL A 649 -15.15 -19.95 21.90
C VAL A 649 -15.80 -19.42 23.19
N PHE A 650 -15.77 -18.10 23.39
CA PHE A 650 -16.40 -17.47 24.55
C PHE A 650 -17.91 -17.30 24.34
N LYS A 651 -18.69 -17.66 25.35
CA LYS A 651 -20.15 -17.45 25.41
C LYS A 651 -20.48 -16.60 26.61
N LEU A 652 -21.41 -15.65 26.43
CA LEU A 652 -21.88 -14.79 27.50
C LEU A 652 -23.14 -15.39 28.12
N ASN A 653 -23.08 -15.76 29.40
CA ASN A 653 -24.20 -16.38 30.09
C ASN A 653 -25.18 -15.30 30.60
N THR A 654 -26.27 -15.09 29.88
CA THR A 654 -27.31 -14.10 30.17
C THR A 654 -28.33 -14.54 31.22
N SER A 655 -28.37 -15.84 31.54
CA SER A 655 -29.32 -16.41 32.51
C SER A 655 -28.96 -16.13 33.97
N LYS A 656 -27.72 -15.68 34.24
CA LYS A 656 -27.26 -15.34 35.59
C LYS A 656 -27.85 -13.99 36.02
N SER A 657 -28.41 -13.95 37.23
CA SER A 657 -29.16 -12.82 37.81
C SER A 657 -28.39 -11.49 37.84
N ASP A 658 -27.06 -11.54 37.87
CA ASP A 658 -26.18 -10.39 37.88
C ASP A 658 -25.69 -10.09 36.44
N LYS A 659 -26.44 -9.25 35.73
CA LYS A 659 -26.26 -8.85 34.31
C LYS A 659 -24.96 -8.08 34.00
N ARG A 660 -23.96 -8.09 34.90
CA ARG A 660 -22.71 -7.34 34.71
C ARG A 660 -21.89 -7.97 33.59
N LYS A 661 -21.79 -7.26 32.47
CA LYS A 661 -21.02 -7.66 31.29
C LYS A 661 -19.51 -7.44 31.55
N PRO A 662 -18.62 -8.26 30.97
CA PRO A 662 -17.18 -7.96 30.97
C PRO A 662 -16.91 -6.54 30.45
N SER A 663 -16.13 -5.78 31.20
CA SER A 663 -15.70 -4.43 30.79
C SER A 663 -14.51 -4.51 29.84
N LEU A 664 -14.07 -3.37 29.29
CA LEU A 664 -12.94 -3.34 28.36
C LEU A 664 -11.63 -3.84 29.01
N THR A 665 -11.44 -3.61 30.31
CA THR A 665 -10.32 -4.19 31.09
C THR A 665 -10.33 -5.70 31.09
N VAL A 666 -11.51 -6.28 31.28
CA VAL A 666 -11.68 -7.74 31.32
C VAL A 666 -11.46 -8.30 29.90
N LEU A 667 -12.02 -7.67 28.88
CA LEU A 667 -11.85 -8.05 27.48
C LEU A 667 -10.39 -7.96 26.99
N ALA A 668 -9.61 -7.02 27.54
CA ALA A 668 -8.21 -6.82 27.17
C ALA A 668 -7.28 -7.97 27.62
N LYS A 669 -7.72 -8.85 28.53
CA LYS A 669 -6.95 -9.99 29.05
C LYS A 669 -7.73 -11.29 28.94
N GLN A 670 -7.29 -12.17 28.06
CA GLN A 670 -7.95 -13.44 27.78
C GLN A 670 -8.11 -14.32 29.04
N GLN A 671 -7.11 -14.38 29.91
CA GLN A 671 -7.19 -15.12 31.17
C GLN A 671 -8.29 -14.57 32.09
N THR A 672 -8.30 -13.25 32.29
CA THR A 672 -9.32 -12.58 33.11
C THR A 672 -10.72 -12.71 32.50
N LEU A 673 -10.83 -12.68 31.17
CA LEU A 673 -12.09 -12.90 30.47
C LEU A 673 -12.60 -14.34 30.68
N LYS A 674 -11.73 -15.34 30.59
CA LYS A 674 -12.06 -16.75 30.82
C LYS A 674 -12.53 -17.01 32.25
N GLU A 675 -11.97 -16.32 33.23
CA GLU A 675 -12.33 -16.41 34.65
C GLU A 675 -13.58 -15.58 35.02
N HIS A 676 -14.04 -14.72 34.12
CA HIS A 676 -15.19 -13.85 34.40
C HIS A 676 -16.46 -14.68 34.61
N ARG A 677 -17.16 -14.47 35.73
CA ARG A 677 -18.35 -15.25 36.15
C ARG A 677 -19.46 -15.42 35.11
N ASN A 678 -19.57 -14.48 34.16
CA ASN A 678 -20.58 -14.48 33.10
C ASN A 678 -20.04 -14.95 31.74
N ILE A 679 -18.80 -15.41 31.68
CA ILE A 679 -18.21 -16.04 30.50
C ILE A 679 -18.13 -17.54 30.74
N SER A 680 -18.45 -18.31 29.71
CA SER A 680 -18.10 -19.72 29.61
C SER A 680 -17.33 -19.96 28.30
N CYS A 681 -16.52 -21.02 28.27
CA CYS A 681 -15.90 -21.50 27.04
C CYS A 681 -16.67 -22.72 26.55
N GLY A 682 -16.83 -22.86 25.24
CA GLY A 682 -17.39 -24.07 24.68
C GLY A 682 -17.49 -24.05 23.16
N LYS A 683 -18.21 -25.03 22.63
CA LYS A 683 -18.37 -25.27 21.20
C LYS A 683 -19.18 -24.17 20.50
N MET A 684 -18.65 -23.61 19.41
CA MET A 684 -19.33 -22.61 18.58
C MET A 684 -20.61 -23.22 18.01
N CYS A 685 -21.75 -22.56 18.27
CA CYS A 685 -23.10 -23.04 17.93
C CYS A 685 -23.44 -24.47 18.44
N GLY A 686 -22.72 -24.97 19.46
CA GLY A 686 -22.93 -26.32 20.01
C GLY A 686 -22.44 -27.46 19.12
N ILE A 687 -21.79 -27.16 17.99
CA ILE A 687 -21.29 -28.14 17.02
C ILE A 687 -19.93 -28.66 17.49
N ASP A 688 -19.71 -29.97 17.40
CA ASP A 688 -18.38 -30.54 17.61
C ASP A 688 -17.51 -30.38 16.36
N TRP A 689 -16.74 -29.30 16.33
CA TRP A 689 -15.97 -28.92 15.17
C TRP A 689 -14.77 -29.80 14.91
N GLU A 690 -14.25 -30.49 15.92
CA GLU A 690 -13.21 -31.49 15.74
C GLU A 690 -13.72 -32.65 14.87
N ILE A 691 -14.92 -33.17 15.18
CA ILE A 691 -15.57 -34.20 14.36
C ILE A 691 -15.84 -33.68 12.95
N GLU A 692 -16.36 -32.45 12.83
CA GLU A 692 -16.66 -31.86 11.52
C GLU A 692 -15.41 -31.60 10.67
N ILE A 693 -14.31 -31.13 11.28
CA ILE A 693 -13.04 -30.91 10.60
C ILE A 693 -12.45 -32.26 10.15
N ASN A 694 -12.45 -33.28 11.00
CA ASN A 694 -11.99 -34.61 10.64
C ASN A 694 -12.83 -35.23 9.51
N LYS A 695 -14.16 -35.09 9.59
CA LYS A 695 -15.08 -35.52 8.52
C LYS A 695 -14.81 -34.79 7.22
N PHE A 696 -14.62 -33.47 7.28
CA PHE A 696 -14.31 -32.65 6.11
C PHE A 696 -12.98 -33.06 5.49
N ALA A 697 -11.92 -33.21 6.28
CA ALA A 697 -10.61 -33.66 5.82
C ALA A 697 -10.69 -35.03 5.12
N THR A 698 -11.36 -35.99 5.76
CA THR A 698 -11.57 -37.33 5.18
C THR A 698 -12.34 -37.26 3.86
N THR A 699 -13.47 -36.55 3.85
CA THR A 699 -14.31 -36.40 2.66
C THR A 699 -13.54 -35.73 1.53
N TYR A 700 -12.78 -34.67 1.82
CA TYR A 700 -11.98 -33.97 0.83
C TYR A 700 -10.92 -34.89 0.21
N LEU A 701 -10.19 -35.65 1.04
CA LEU A 701 -9.13 -36.55 0.58
C LEU A 701 -9.67 -37.70 -0.29
N THR A 702 -10.89 -38.18 -0.02
CA THR A 702 -11.54 -39.24 -0.81
C THR A 702 -12.33 -38.74 -2.02
N SER A 703 -12.60 -37.43 -2.12
CA SER A 703 -13.40 -36.84 -3.20
C SER A 703 -12.61 -36.69 -4.49
N ASN A 704 -13.28 -36.79 -5.64
CA ASN A 704 -12.71 -36.38 -6.92
C ASN A 704 -12.54 -34.84 -6.96
N ASN A 705 -11.85 -34.33 -7.98
CA ASN A 705 -11.54 -32.89 -8.08
C ASN A 705 -12.77 -31.97 -8.18
N VAL A 706 -13.87 -32.42 -8.81
CA VAL A 706 -15.09 -31.62 -8.95
C VAL A 706 -15.81 -31.53 -7.61
N ASP A 707 -15.90 -32.65 -6.89
CA ASP A 707 -16.55 -32.74 -5.59
C ASP A 707 -15.76 -31.96 -4.51
N LYS A 708 -14.43 -31.91 -4.59
CA LYS A 708 -13.59 -31.13 -3.67
C LYS A 708 -13.99 -29.66 -3.57
N ILE A 709 -14.29 -29.01 -4.69
CA ILE A 709 -14.68 -27.58 -4.70
C ILE A 709 -16.03 -27.38 -3.99
N LYS A 710 -16.98 -28.28 -4.24
CA LYS A 710 -18.30 -28.26 -3.60
C LYS A 710 -18.17 -28.49 -2.10
N VAL A 711 -17.44 -29.53 -1.69
CA VAL A 711 -17.19 -29.90 -0.29
C VAL A 711 -16.50 -28.76 0.46
N MET A 712 -15.50 -28.10 -0.14
CA MET A 712 -14.87 -26.89 0.42
C MET A 712 -15.87 -25.75 0.60
N SER A 713 -16.70 -25.48 -0.41
CA SER A 713 -17.66 -24.36 -0.39
C SER A 713 -18.77 -24.57 0.65
N GLU A 714 -19.26 -25.80 0.79
CA GLU A 714 -20.27 -26.17 1.81
C GLU A 714 -19.70 -26.05 3.22
N PHE A 715 -18.47 -26.52 3.43
CA PHE A 715 -17.79 -26.40 4.73
C PHE A 715 -17.51 -24.93 5.08
N ALA A 716 -17.05 -24.12 4.12
CA ALA A 716 -16.86 -22.67 4.30
C ALA A 716 -18.16 -21.99 4.73
N LEU A 717 -19.26 -22.23 4.00
CA LEU A 717 -20.55 -21.63 4.30
C LEU A 717 -21.06 -22.01 5.70
N LYS A 718 -20.86 -23.27 6.11
CA LYS A 718 -21.21 -23.75 7.46
C LYS A 718 -20.41 -23.02 8.54
N LEU A 719 -19.10 -22.86 8.36
CA LEU A 719 -18.22 -22.11 9.28
C LEU A 719 -18.58 -20.61 9.32
N ASP A 720 -18.73 -19.97 8.16
CA ASP A 720 -19.06 -18.54 8.04
C ASP A 720 -20.39 -18.21 8.74
N THR A 721 -21.41 -19.03 8.53
CA THR A 721 -22.74 -18.87 9.13
C THR A 721 -22.70 -19.04 10.65
N ALA A 722 -22.01 -20.07 11.12
CA ALA A 722 -21.88 -20.36 12.55
C ALA A 722 -21.09 -19.26 13.28
N LEU A 723 -19.95 -18.82 12.72
CA LEU A 723 -19.14 -17.77 13.31
C LEU A 723 -19.87 -16.42 13.31
N THR A 724 -20.52 -16.05 12.20
CA THR A 724 -21.30 -14.80 12.12
C THR A 724 -22.41 -14.79 13.17
N SER A 725 -23.15 -15.90 13.31
CA SER A 725 -24.21 -16.03 14.31
C SER A 725 -23.67 -15.91 15.73
N HIS A 726 -22.56 -16.60 16.03
CA HIS A 726 -21.91 -16.56 17.35
C HIS A 726 -21.44 -15.15 17.72
N ILE A 727 -20.79 -14.44 16.80
CA ILE A 727 -20.32 -13.06 17.04
C ILE A 727 -21.50 -12.12 17.27
N LYS A 728 -22.55 -12.20 16.42
CA LYS A 728 -23.76 -11.38 16.59
C LYS A 728 -24.44 -11.65 17.92
N GLU A 729 -24.58 -12.91 18.32
CA GLU A 729 -25.12 -13.28 19.62
C GLU A 729 -24.30 -12.68 20.75
N PHE A 730 -22.97 -12.88 20.75
CA PHE A 730 -22.08 -12.35 21.79
C PHE A 730 -22.20 -10.83 21.95
N TRP A 731 -22.12 -10.08 20.84
CA TRP A 731 -22.09 -8.62 20.85
C TRP A 731 -23.46 -7.95 20.98
N SER A 732 -24.55 -8.64 20.61
CA SER A 732 -25.92 -8.17 20.86
C SER A 732 -26.18 -7.93 22.35
N ASN A 733 -25.50 -8.68 23.23
CA ASN A 733 -25.54 -8.45 24.67
C ASN A 733 -25.03 -7.07 25.06
N TYR A 734 -24.12 -6.47 24.30
CA TYR A 734 -23.62 -5.11 24.51
C TYR A 734 -24.46 -4.05 23.78
N GLY A 735 -25.47 -4.45 22.99
CA GLY A 735 -26.17 -3.56 22.07
C GLY A 735 -25.31 -3.17 20.87
N ILE A 736 -24.29 -3.96 20.55
CA ILE A 736 -23.38 -3.70 19.43
C ILE A 736 -23.76 -4.63 18.28
N ASP A 737 -24.00 -4.04 17.12
CA ASP A 737 -24.27 -4.77 15.89
C ASP A 737 -22.97 -5.10 15.12
N PHE A 738 -22.90 -6.30 14.56
CA PHE A 738 -21.80 -6.77 13.73
C PHE A 738 -22.25 -6.91 12.28
N ASN A 739 -22.03 -5.84 11.51
CA ASN A 739 -22.49 -5.66 10.13
C ASN A 739 -21.42 -5.89 9.07
N LEU A 740 -20.51 -6.83 9.32
CA LEU A 740 -19.50 -7.24 8.37
C LEU A 740 -19.68 -8.72 8.05
N GLU A 741 -19.46 -9.06 6.78
CA GLU A 741 -19.44 -10.44 6.33
C GLU A 741 -18.10 -11.08 6.72
N ILE A 742 -18.15 -12.38 7.02
CA ILE A 742 -16.99 -13.19 7.39
C ILE A 742 -16.78 -14.25 6.30
N GLU A 743 -15.52 -14.56 6.00
CA GLU A 743 -15.10 -15.60 5.07
C GLU A 743 -13.95 -16.39 5.71
N HIS A 744 -14.10 -17.70 5.83
CA HIS A 744 -13.02 -18.59 6.25
C HIS A 744 -12.10 -18.95 5.08
N LYS A 745 -10.79 -18.85 5.31
CA LYS A 745 -9.77 -19.38 4.41
C LYS A 745 -9.63 -20.87 4.66
N ILE A 746 -10.45 -21.66 3.97
CA ILE A 746 -10.51 -23.12 4.17
C ILE A 746 -9.14 -23.78 3.97
N GLU A 747 -8.33 -23.27 3.03
CA GLU A 747 -6.94 -23.69 2.78
C GLU A 747 -6.01 -23.53 3.99
N ASN A 748 -6.40 -22.75 4.99
CA ASN A 748 -5.67 -22.53 6.24
C ASN A 748 -6.28 -23.31 7.43
N THR A 749 -7.29 -24.14 7.21
CA THR A 749 -7.80 -25.04 8.28
C THR A 749 -6.71 -26.04 8.63
N ALA A 750 -6.46 -26.22 9.94
CA ALA A 750 -5.28 -26.93 10.41
C ALA A 750 -5.57 -27.87 11.58
N PHE A 751 -4.88 -29.02 11.62
CA PHE A 751 -4.85 -29.88 12.80
C PHE A 751 -3.99 -29.30 13.89
N LYS A 752 -2.87 -28.67 13.53
CA LYS A 752 -1.97 -27.97 14.44
C LYS A 752 -1.55 -26.63 13.87
N TRP A 753 -1.44 -25.63 14.72
CA TRP A 753 -1.01 -24.28 14.38
C TRP A 753 0.01 -23.80 15.40
N ALA A 754 1.17 -23.37 14.95
CA ALA A 754 2.20 -22.75 15.78
C ALA A 754 2.36 -21.28 15.41
N CYS A 755 2.50 -20.40 16.40
CA CYS A 755 2.84 -19.00 16.14
C CYS A 755 3.98 -18.51 17.03
N ILE A 756 4.79 -17.61 16.46
CA ILE A 756 5.85 -16.90 17.15
C ILE A 756 5.66 -15.40 16.89
N GLY A 757 5.78 -14.59 17.96
CA GLY A 757 5.48 -13.18 17.86
C GLY A 757 4.03 -12.93 17.45
N LYS A 758 3.76 -11.91 16.62
CA LYS A 758 2.39 -11.49 16.30
C LYS A 758 1.87 -11.96 14.94
N ALA A 759 2.74 -12.16 13.98
CA ALA A 759 2.35 -12.42 12.59
C ALA A 759 3.16 -13.52 11.90
N ASP A 760 4.05 -14.19 12.64
CA ASP A 760 4.81 -15.31 12.12
C ASP A 760 4.18 -16.61 12.64
N TYR A 761 3.80 -17.49 11.72
CA TYR A 761 3.13 -18.74 12.07
C TYR A 761 3.37 -19.83 11.03
N ALA A 762 3.19 -21.07 11.47
CA ALA A 762 3.15 -22.26 10.62
C ALA A 762 2.01 -23.17 11.06
N PHE A 763 1.52 -24.00 10.16
CA PHE A 763 0.44 -24.93 10.49
C PHE A 763 0.47 -26.18 9.63
N ASP A 764 0.04 -27.29 10.23
CA ASP A 764 -0.21 -28.56 9.54
C ASP A 764 -1.64 -28.54 9.03
N SER A 765 -1.77 -28.25 7.73
CA SER A 765 -3.07 -28.19 7.08
C SER A 765 -3.76 -29.55 7.09
N ILE A 766 -5.08 -29.54 7.18
CA ILE A 766 -5.90 -30.74 7.00
C ILE A 766 -5.75 -31.39 5.61
N PHE A 767 -5.14 -30.68 4.66
CA PHE A 767 -4.82 -31.18 3.33
C PHE A 767 -3.48 -31.92 3.25
N GLY A 768 -2.78 -32.11 4.39
CA GLY A 768 -1.52 -32.84 4.46
C GLY A 768 -0.28 -32.02 4.10
N GLU A 769 -0.42 -30.70 4.00
CA GLU A 769 0.68 -29.78 3.72
C GLU A 769 1.02 -28.92 4.94
N ARG A 770 2.31 -28.76 5.24
CA ARG A 770 2.78 -27.77 6.20
C ARG A 770 2.96 -26.42 5.50
N LYS A 771 2.31 -25.39 6.02
CA LYS A 771 2.38 -24.02 5.47
C LYS A 771 3.05 -23.08 6.44
N TYR A 772 3.77 -22.11 5.89
CA TYR A 772 4.45 -21.06 6.66
C TYR A 772 4.02 -19.67 6.20
N LYS A 773 3.89 -18.78 7.17
CA LYS A 773 3.71 -17.35 6.97
C LYS A 773 4.68 -16.62 7.90
N VAL A 774 5.87 -16.35 7.41
CA VAL A 774 6.92 -15.61 8.13
C VAL A 774 7.14 -14.27 7.43
N ARG A 775 6.86 -13.16 8.13
CA ARG A 775 6.92 -11.81 7.53
C ARG A 775 8.36 -11.43 7.17
N GLY A 776 8.53 -10.96 5.93
CA GLY A 776 9.81 -10.47 5.41
C GLY A 776 10.87 -11.54 5.19
N SER A 777 10.50 -12.82 5.20
CA SER A 777 11.41 -13.95 4.96
C SER A 777 10.79 -14.95 3.97
N LYS A 778 11.63 -15.57 3.15
CA LYS A 778 11.23 -16.65 2.24
C LYS A 778 11.69 -17.99 2.81
N HIS A 779 10.88 -19.02 2.62
CA HIS A 779 11.26 -20.39 2.91
C HIS A 779 12.06 -20.93 1.70
N TYR A 780 13.39 -21.00 1.84
CA TYR A 780 14.29 -21.43 0.76
C TYR A 780 14.19 -22.92 0.38
N PRO A 781 13.98 -23.88 1.32
CA PRO A 781 13.96 -25.31 0.99
C PRO A 781 12.90 -25.71 -0.04
N THR A 782 11.84 -24.92 -0.19
CA THR A 782 10.76 -25.17 -1.16
C THR A 782 10.92 -24.41 -2.47
N ASN A 783 12.00 -23.63 -2.64
CA ASN A 783 12.22 -22.84 -3.85
C ASN A 783 13.28 -23.51 -4.73
N PRO A 784 12.91 -24.06 -5.91
CA PRO A 784 13.84 -24.76 -6.79
C PRO A 784 15.08 -23.95 -7.15
N LYS A 785 14.97 -22.61 -7.19
CA LYS A 785 16.09 -21.71 -7.51
C LYS A 785 17.25 -21.79 -6.49
N TYR A 786 16.97 -22.15 -5.25
CA TYR A 786 17.95 -22.13 -4.15
C TYR A 786 18.24 -23.51 -3.58
N PHE A 787 17.63 -24.56 -4.13
CA PHE A 787 17.77 -25.92 -3.62
C PHE A 787 19.24 -26.39 -3.61
N ASP A 788 19.99 -26.01 -4.65
CA ASP A 788 21.39 -26.42 -4.82
C ASP A 788 22.41 -25.49 -4.11
N ARG A 789 21.96 -24.43 -3.44
CA ARG A 789 22.86 -23.35 -2.94
C ARG A 789 23.24 -23.46 -1.46
N GLU A 790 22.78 -24.49 -0.75
CA GLU A 790 23.05 -24.73 0.69
C GLU A 790 22.92 -23.47 1.57
N LEU A 791 22.04 -22.53 1.20
CA LEU A 791 21.90 -21.26 1.91
C LEU A 791 21.30 -21.47 3.29
N LYS A 792 21.88 -20.83 4.31
CA LYS A 792 21.34 -20.90 5.68
C LYS A 792 19.99 -20.18 5.73
N HIS A 793 18.88 -20.91 5.89
CA HIS A 793 17.55 -20.30 5.95
C HIS A 793 17.28 -19.62 7.29
N ASN A 794 16.18 -18.88 7.38
CA ASN A 794 15.81 -18.16 8.59
C ASN A 794 15.40 -19.13 9.72
N PRO A 795 16.05 -19.11 10.89
CA PRO A 795 15.76 -20.05 11.99
C PRO A 795 14.31 -20.03 12.49
N LYS A 796 13.53 -18.99 12.19
CA LYS A 796 12.09 -18.95 12.51
C LYS A 796 11.31 -20.12 11.91
N PHE A 797 11.73 -20.64 10.76
CA PHE A 797 11.06 -21.79 10.16
C PHE A 797 11.28 -23.04 11.02
N ASP A 798 12.53 -23.30 11.44
CA ASP A 798 12.86 -24.41 12.35
C ASP A 798 12.19 -24.25 13.72
N ASP A 799 12.18 -23.03 14.27
CA ASP A 799 11.50 -22.75 15.53
C ASP A 799 10.00 -23.09 15.45
N LEU A 800 9.35 -22.76 14.32
CA LEU A 800 7.94 -23.07 14.08
C LEU A 800 7.71 -24.56 13.87
N ASP A 801 8.62 -25.24 13.18
CA ASP A 801 8.57 -26.70 13.00
C ASP A 801 8.71 -27.43 14.32
N ASN A 802 9.68 -27.04 15.16
CA ASN A 802 9.87 -27.60 16.47
C ASN A 802 8.62 -27.43 17.34
N LEU A 803 7.99 -26.25 17.31
CA LEU A 803 6.71 -26.03 17.99
C LEU A 803 5.60 -26.96 17.49
N LEU A 804 5.42 -27.13 16.17
CA LEU A 804 4.41 -28.04 15.61
C LEU A 804 4.67 -29.51 15.99
N ASP A 805 5.94 -29.89 16.01
CA ASP A 805 6.42 -31.22 16.36
C ASP A 805 6.41 -31.48 17.89
N GLY A 806 6.08 -30.46 18.70
CA GLY A 806 6.08 -30.57 20.17
C GLY A 806 7.48 -30.61 20.79
N LYS A 807 8.50 -30.15 20.06
CA LYS A 807 9.87 -30.02 20.52
C LYS A 807 10.09 -28.61 21.09
N ASP A 808 10.74 -28.52 22.23
CA ASP A 808 11.19 -27.26 22.85
C ASP A 808 12.68 -27.00 22.54
N ASP A 809 13.06 -27.28 21.29
CA ASP A 809 14.39 -27.02 20.77
C ASP A 809 14.34 -25.81 19.85
N PHE A 810 15.23 -24.85 20.06
CA PHE A 810 15.28 -23.66 19.22
C PHE A 810 16.72 -23.38 18.86
N ASP A 811 16.96 -23.04 17.59
CA ASP A 811 18.32 -22.85 17.09
C ASP A 811 19.04 -21.77 17.91
N LYS A 812 20.14 -22.17 18.55
CA LYS A 812 21.01 -21.24 19.30
C LYS A 812 21.76 -20.32 18.33
N ASN A 813 22.07 -20.81 17.13
CA ASN A 813 22.77 -20.09 16.09
C ASN A 813 21.81 -19.22 15.27
N ARG A 814 21.42 -18.08 15.84
CA ARG A 814 20.47 -17.12 15.28
C ARG A 814 20.97 -16.37 14.03
N THR A 815 21.83 -16.92 13.18
CA THR A 815 22.23 -16.32 11.90
C THR A 815 21.49 -16.97 10.74
N TYR A 816 21.34 -16.26 9.63
CA TYR A 816 20.77 -16.76 8.37
C TYR A 816 21.30 -15.96 7.20
N GLU A 817 21.23 -16.52 6.01
CA GLU A 817 21.61 -15.83 4.78
C GLU A 817 20.36 -15.24 4.13
N SER A 818 20.40 -13.92 3.91
CA SER A 818 19.38 -13.22 3.14
C SER A 818 19.89 -12.99 1.73
N VAL A 819 19.10 -13.44 0.76
CA VAL A 819 19.31 -13.13 -0.66
C VAL A 819 18.44 -11.94 -1.06
N SER A 820 19.06 -10.91 -1.63
CA SER A 820 18.39 -9.76 -2.24
C SER A 820 19.07 -9.39 -3.55
N LEU A 821 18.43 -8.57 -4.38
CA LEU A 821 19.12 -7.91 -5.49
C LEU A 821 19.75 -6.61 -4.97
N LEU A 822 20.97 -6.31 -5.40
CA LEU A 822 21.66 -5.08 -5.04
C LEU A 822 20.93 -3.89 -5.67
N SER A 823 20.24 -3.09 -4.86
CA SER A 823 19.58 -1.89 -5.36
C SER A 823 20.62 -0.85 -5.83
N PRO A 824 20.32 -0.04 -6.85
CA PRO A 824 21.22 1.05 -7.27
C PRO A 824 21.61 2.02 -6.16
N GLY A 825 20.67 2.36 -5.27
CA GLY A 825 20.93 3.24 -4.12
C GLY A 825 21.90 2.61 -3.11
N GLU A 826 21.77 1.30 -2.87
CA GLU A 826 22.69 0.55 -2.03
C GLU A 826 24.07 0.40 -2.67
N PHE A 827 24.13 0.11 -3.98
CA PHE A 827 25.37 0.12 -4.75
C PHE A 827 26.11 1.46 -4.59
N CYS A 828 25.41 2.59 -4.79
CA CYS A 828 25.99 3.93 -4.59
C CYS A 828 26.60 4.10 -3.19
N HIS A 829 25.96 3.54 -2.16
CA HIS A 829 26.45 3.61 -0.79
C HIS A 829 27.72 2.76 -0.62
N ILE A 830 27.70 1.52 -1.09
CA ILE A 830 28.85 0.59 -1.05
C ILE A 830 30.07 1.21 -1.74
N GLN A 831 29.89 1.78 -2.93
CA GLN A 831 30.98 2.38 -3.70
C GLN A 831 31.57 3.63 -3.03
N LYS A 832 30.73 4.45 -2.38
CA LYS A 832 31.18 5.68 -1.69
C LYS A 832 31.89 5.41 -0.38
N CYS A 833 31.66 4.27 0.26
CA CYS A 833 32.30 3.91 1.53
C CYS A 833 33.71 3.34 1.27
N PRO A 834 34.80 4.07 1.59
CA PRO A 834 36.16 3.59 1.33
C PRO A 834 36.44 2.28 2.08
N ASN A 835 35.95 2.19 3.32
CA ASN A 835 36.16 1.08 4.25
C ASN A 835 34.93 0.16 4.34
N TRP A 836 34.25 -0.12 3.23
CA TRP A 836 33.18 -1.12 3.22
C TRP A 836 33.72 -2.48 3.64
N SER A 837 33.10 -3.10 4.65
CA SER A 837 33.64 -4.29 5.33
C SER A 837 33.71 -5.53 4.45
N ARG A 838 32.91 -5.59 3.38
CA ARG A 838 32.79 -6.70 2.44
C ARG A 838 33.33 -6.30 1.07
N LYS A 839 34.63 -6.40 0.87
CA LYS A 839 35.32 -5.87 -0.32
C LYS A 839 34.78 -6.48 -1.62
N GLU A 840 34.33 -7.72 -1.57
CA GLU A 840 33.66 -8.44 -2.66
C GLU A 840 32.38 -7.74 -3.12
N GLU A 841 31.62 -7.09 -2.22
CA GLU A 841 30.41 -6.35 -2.58
C GLU A 841 30.72 -5.10 -3.42
N LYS A 842 31.96 -4.59 -3.41
CA LYS A 842 32.38 -3.48 -4.29
C LYS A 842 32.49 -3.88 -5.75
N ASN A 843 32.62 -5.17 -6.03
CA ASN A 843 32.66 -5.68 -7.40
C ASN A 843 31.26 -6.00 -7.95
N LEU A 844 30.24 -5.96 -7.10
CA LEU A 844 28.85 -6.18 -7.51
C LEU A 844 28.29 -4.93 -8.18
N MET A 845 27.40 -5.16 -9.14
CA MET A 845 26.68 -4.13 -9.88
C MET A 845 25.21 -4.09 -9.44
N PRO A 846 24.49 -2.97 -9.66
CA PRO A 846 23.06 -2.93 -9.42
C PRO A 846 22.32 -4.07 -10.14
N GLY A 847 21.41 -4.73 -9.42
CA GLY A 847 20.68 -5.90 -9.90
C GLY A 847 21.44 -7.23 -9.79
N ASP A 848 22.72 -7.22 -9.37
CA ASP A 848 23.41 -8.45 -9.00
C ASP A 848 22.85 -9.01 -7.70
N GLU A 849 22.98 -10.32 -7.55
CA GLU A 849 22.55 -11.00 -6.33
C GLU A 849 23.49 -10.65 -5.17
N LEU A 850 22.89 -10.36 -4.03
CA LEU A 850 23.55 -9.99 -2.80
C LEU A 850 23.13 -10.97 -1.72
N VAL A 851 24.06 -11.84 -1.32
CA VAL A 851 23.89 -12.77 -0.20
C VAL A 851 24.54 -12.17 1.03
N ARG A 852 23.77 -12.02 2.11
CA ARG A 852 24.28 -11.48 3.36
C ARG A 852 23.89 -12.36 4.52
N GLU A 853 24.87 -12.72 5.34
CA GLU A 853 24.59 -13.21 6.67
C GLU A 853 23.90 -12.10 7.49
N ARG A 854 22.81 -12.46 8.16
CA ARG A 854 22.01 -11.65 9.06
C ARG A 854 21.79 -12.40 10.36
N LYS A 855 21.82 -11.68 11.48
CA LYS A 855 21.32 -12.20 12.76
C LYS A 855 19.80 -12.04 12.82
N LEU A 856 19.08 -13.13 13.07
CA LEU A 856 17.66 -13.16 13.36
C LEU A 856 17.38 -12.26 14.57
N ARG A 857 16.34 -11.44 14.42
CA ARG A 857 15.79 -10.59 15.47
C ARG A 857 14.28 -10.72 15.44
N TYR A 858 13.66 -10.97 16.59
CA TYR A 858 12.21 -10.92 16.70
C TYR A 858 11.81 -9.45 16.82
N ASN A 859 11.42 -8.86 15.70
CA ASN A 859 10.86 -7.51 15.72
C ASN A 859 9.41 -7.59 16.18
N ASN A 860 9.16 -7.44 17.48
CA ASN A 860 7.81 -7.25 17.98
C ASN A 860 7.42 -5.77 17.80
N ILE A 861 7.11 -5.38 16.55
CA ILE A 861 6.72 -4.02 16.14
C ILE A 861 5.49 -3.45 16.88
N TYR A 862 4.89 -4.22 17.79
CA TYR A 862 3.80 -3.79 18.67
C TYR A 862 4.06 -4.32 20.09
N ALA A 863 5.10 -3.83 20.78
CA ALA A 863 5.42 -4.28 22.13
C ALA A 863 4.24 -4.13 23.09
N ASP A 864 3.92 -5.21 23.81
CA ASP A 864 3.09 -5.17 25.01
C ASP A 864 3.98 -4.70 26.16
N LEU A 865 3.98 -3.40 26.42
CA LEU A 865 4.71 -2.83 27.54
C LEU A 865 3.83 -2.96 28.77
N ASP A 866 4.00 -4.05 29.51
CA ASP A 866 3.40 -4.25 30.83
C ASP A 866 4.46 -4.02 31.91
N VAL A 867 5.10 -2.84 31.91
CA VAL A 867 6.12 -2.51 32.92
C VAL A 867 5.42 -1.92 34.13
N LYS A 868 5.16 -2.74 35.15
CA LYS A 868 4.65 -2.26 36.44
C LYS A 868 5.65 -1.29 37.08
N GLY A 869 5.29 0.00 37.20
CA GLY A 869 5.96 0.98 38.05
C GLY A 869 6.91 1.97 37.36
N GLU A 870 7.22 1.81 36.07
CA GLU A 870 7.87 2.85 35.25
C GLU A 870 6.84 3.36 34.22
N ASP A 871 6.98 4.61 33.76
CA ASP A 871 6.17 5.08 32.63
C ASP A 871 6.51 4.22 31.40
N ASN A 872 5.52 3.49 30.86
CA ASN A 872 5.70 2.60 29.71
C ASN A 872 6.40 3.31 28.53
N LEU A 873 6.21 4.63 28.38
CA LEU A 873 6.88 5.43 27.36
C LEU A 873 8.37 5.67 27.68
N GLU A 874 8.73 5.95 28.94
CA GLU A 874 10.13 6.14 29.33
C GLU A 874 10.92 4.85 29.19
N ALA A 875 10.34 3.72 29.60
CA ALA A 875 10.94 2.40 29.44
C ALA A 875 11.21 2.12 27.95
N PHE A 876 10.27 2.46 27.07
CA PHE A 876 10.46 2.36 25.62
C PHE A 876 11.58 3.28 25.11
N ASN A 877 11.55 4.57 25.42
CA ASN A 877 12.52 5.55 24.94
C ASN A 877 13.95 5.24 25.40
N ARG A 878 14.12 4.72 26.62
CA ARG A 878 15.42 4.30 27.16
C ARG A 878 16.02 3.13 26.37
N ARG A 879 15.20 2.13 26.02
CA ARG A 879 15.60 1.00 25.16
C ARG A 879 16.00 1.48 23.76
N LYS A 880 15.24 2.43 23.21
CA LYS A 880 15.52 3.09 21.91
C LYS A 880 16.87 3.79 21.88
N ARG A 881 17.22 4.53 22.94
CA ARG A 881 18.51 5.22 23.03
C ARG A 881 19.69 4.25 23.06
N ARG A 882 19.66 3.23 23.94
CA ARG A 882 20.75 2.22 24.06
C ARG A 882 21.03 1.48 22.74
N TYR A 883 20.00 1.16 21.97
CA TYR A 883 20.15 0.51 20.67
C TYR A 883 20.86 1.41 19.64
N ASN A 884 20.45 2.67 19.54
CA ASN A 884 21.05 3.63 18.62
C ASN A 884 22.53 3.88 18.94
N GLU A 885 22.90 3.87 20.22
CA GLU A 885 24.29 3.98 20.67
C GLU A 885 25.11 2.76 20.22
N LYS A 886 24.59 1.54 20.37
CA LYS A 886 25.27 0.30 19.92
C LYS A 886 25.48 0.24 18.41
N MET A 887 24.45 0.58 17.61
CA MET A 887 24.54 0.55 16.14
C MET A 887 25.54 1.57 15.58
N LYS A 888 25.70 2.74 16.24
CA LYS A 888 26.70 3.73 15.85
C LYS A 888 28.13 3.21 16.00
N VAL A 889 28.40 2.36 16.99
CA VAL A 889 29.72 1.76 17.23
C VAL A 889 30.07 0.71 16.16
N GLU A 890 29.08 -0.02 15.64
CA GLU A 890 29.28 -1.09 14.65
C GLU A 890 29.39 -0.57 13.19
N GLY A 891 29.32 0.74 12.95
CA GLY A 891 29.43 1.31 11.59
C GLY A 891 28.22 1.00 10.67
N VAL A 892 27.15 0.42 11.20
CA VAL A 892 25.95 0.04 10.44
C VAL A 892 24.98 1.23 10.41
N SER A 893 24.85 1.87 9.24
CA SER A 893 24.07 3.11 9.05
C SER A 893 22.54 2.93 9.02
N VAL A 894 22.02 1.72 9.30
CA VAL A 894 20.60 1.44 9.09
C VAL A 894 19.78 1.68 10.37
N LEU A 895 18.99 2.76 10.34
CA LEU A 895 17.86 3.01 11.25
C LEU A 895 16.82 1.89 11.11
N LYS A 896 16.98 0.78 11.84
CA LYS A 896 15.93 -0.24 12.01
C LYS A 896 15.13 0.03 13.29
N PRO A 897 13.80 -0.21 13.29
CA PRO A 897 12.94 0.03 14.45
C PRO A 897 13.43 -0.76 15.67
N ILE A 898 13.43 -0.09 16.82
CA ILE A 898 13.82 -0.68 18.11
C ILE A 898 12.66 -1.50 18.65
N PHE A 899 12.68 -2.81 18.49
CA PHE A 899 11.90 -3.70 19.34
C PHE A 899 12.60 -5.06 19.49
N GLU A 900 13.16 -5.24 20.69
CA GLU A 900 13.73 -6.42 21.37
C GLU A 900 15.25 -6.39 21.60
N GLN A 901 15.61 -6.17 22.88
CA GLN A 901 16.73 -6.85 23.51
C GLN A 901 16.12 -8.01 24.30
N HIS A 902 16.14 -9.19 23.72
CA HIS A 902 16.53 -10.35 24.49
C HIS A 902 17.95 -10.65 24.03
N GLY A 903 18.91 -10.64 24.96
CA GLY A 903 20.32 -10.83 24.66
C GLY A 903 20.59 -12.22 24.06
N ASP A 904 21.84 -12.65 24.10
CA ASP A 904 22.29 -13.96 23.57
C ASP A 904 21.70 -15.19 24.32
N GLU A 905 20.61 -15.03 25.07
CA GLU A 905 20.01 -15.99 26.01
C GLU A 905 18.87 -16.85 25.43
N GLY A 906 18.45 -16.61 24.18
CA GLY A 906 17.53 -17.47 23.42
C GLY A 906 16.02 -17.39 23.78
N LEU A 907 15.16 -17.94 22.89
CA LEU A 907 13.69 -18.00 23.05
C LEU A 907 13.27 -18.80 24.29
N ASN A 908 14.04 -19.81 24.71
CA ASN A 908 13.81 -20.56 25.96
C ASN A 908 13.85 -19.69 27.20
N SER A 909 14.78 -18.73 27.30
CA SER A 909 14.76 -17.77 28.41
C SER A 909 13.55 -16.84 28.36
N VAL A 910 13.01 -16.56 27.17
CA VAL A 910 11.82 -15.71 27.01
C VAL A 910 10.57 -16.48 27.42
N LEU A 911 10.42 -17.72 26.96
CA LEU A 911 9.34 -18.63 27.36
C LEU A 911 9.39 -18.89 28.87
N ASP A 912 10.57 -19.13 29.44
CA ASP A 912 10.76 -19.38 30.87
C ASP A 912 10.46 -18.14 31.74
N ARG A 913 10.75 -16.91 31.26
CA ARG A 913 10.34 -15.66 31.93
C ARG A 913 8.85 -15.37 31.79
N MET A 914 8.24 -15.72 30.65
CA MET A 914 6.81 -15.63 30.42
C MET A 914 6.03 -16.63 31.30
N HIS A 915 6.54 -17.85 31.45
CA HIS A 915 5.96 -18.87 32.33
C HIS A 915 6.07 -18.53 33.83
N LYS A 916 7.10 -17.78 34.24
CA LYS A 916 7.35 -17.42 35.65
C LYS A 916 6.71 -16.11 36.11
N ASP A 917 5.98 -15.39 35.24
CA ASP A 917 5.47 -14.01 35.47
C ASP A 917 6.57 -13.05 36.02
N ARG A 918 7.82 -13.31 35.65
CA ARG A 918 9.02 -12.59 36.10
C ARG A 918 9.61 -11.79 34.94
N LEU A 919 8.84 -10.86 34.38
CA LEU A 919 9.37 -9.77 33.56
C LEU A 919 9.90 -8.62 34.45
N LYS A 920 10.74 -8.94 35.45
CA LYS A 920 11.49 -7.95 36.24
C LYS A 920 12.97 -8.00 35.87
N LYS A 921 13.55 -6.80 35.73
CA LYS A 921 14.97 -6.47 35.56
C LYS A 921 15.91 -7.47 36.26
N HIS A 922 16.94 -7.92 35.56
CA HIS A 922 18.26 -7.95 36.17
C HIS A 922 18.82 -6.52 36.09
N GLU A 923 19.37 -6.06 37.21
CA GLU A 923 20.03 -4.75 37.38
C GLU A 923 21.20 -4.56 36.41
#